data_AF-A0A1B8AWB9-F1
#
_entry.id   AF-A0A1B8AWB9-F1
#
_cell.length_a   1.000
_cell.length_b   1.000
_cell.length_c   1.000
_cell.angle_alpha   90.00
_cell.angle_beta   90.00
_cell.angle_gamma   90.00
#
_symmetry.space_group_name_H-M   'P 1'
#
loop_
_entity.id
_entity.type
_entity.pdbx_description
1 polymer ?
#
loop_
_entity_poly.entity_id
_entity_poly.type
_entity_poly.pdbx_seq_one_letter_code
_entity_poly.pdbx_strand_id
1 'polypeptide(L)'
;MDPKQDFLPNVKRLHTTSRNAWLCVVVLTTFSLALAFWHKDLHHVLPHWTKEKDASAESTALVRSYRLQTGVRWMNPDGGRWRVMFTCNGQSPCPTLYAEEGDIIELSVKSDIYAQSSIHLSGIGHKQTTGPWNDGTAGLSQFPTLPRSNWTTAYDTSGGWGLNWFIDHTTTASADGIAGAIYVAPSPDRPRPYHLVTNNNLELRQIREAERNIRHVIVQNHQHRDTVWKLLRMRAEGSEYYCYDSILVNGKGRVHCRQPGYDHINGHALDQKGCIQPPGLPDETCTPSEADYEVIETGSQKYMMLNLINLGFEHSVKVSIDHHKMTLVANNGGFVFPETSDVVYIPDPSRVTVLIHLDAEPDDYAIRISSTSELQNLHGYAILRYRAKRPPQYGEPMALPSTTPETVCLFPDGNTNPSCNTTDAQFVPPYPANPPVSVNKRRPAQADFTFRLAADSQPSKTERVPEYFLNGKPWQLFHGSMMPLLFHAVNETLDKPVISNLPLGSVVDLIIENHINETISFYKHGEPSWLLGSSANQKFPGKTVEDAIQRPGVSEKLLNLHNPGLVIVHDLPALGWSVLRFKVTSQTATMLHAAKLRYFALGMTVPILEGITVDTPLKVPESVVERPHVDFKPAHDARDSPAIVEMDFSCHVSIKNESDEDLLLDDSGLDSGNWPLRQPLNVIEAGTEQTIYLAQPSWGGSKAWVTYVAEYGQGWTDFTLEFECPALPFSKNHVSVKDCSPAFQIDVTHVQERGSPLTANVTIRMNKRNSLTTTENDQVRANYDIGVGVSFPTKMDIKFPVHESIVVAAFINSDMIFPRGTVYNNINDKQWEFFRGVVWNDDPSCLLFEDVTQDNRMFSLGIEWLNAFKFGDEKCMTKRSHMGNLQFFHGMGSEMGEKPEKTRNNIITWIEVMYKLACGNQGVSEDHVLSHVLPGYFGKETVPSKSDTLRDLLLATTPKYNKAEIQKRAFGVCLHMISDSYALGHTQRRLKNPADMIERDTAGYIRFRPDTYGDWGSIVCFHTYNDQDGDRHSHYDDKDGEVDPTPRDVTTFNETIGARNAIDACTELINLFVKKTQWQDGVKQFLENEVFVLDRCARPSDHFTDESVVSDSYNYEEKTQEFNYEAGLQRKLASLEAGLPSSVSAKGALARSSRVIPGVAMAGLLLSALLFTLLTMSMSMRGFMC
;
A
#
# COMPACT_ATOMS: atom_id res chain seq x y z
N MET A 1 -31.39 -55.59 24.44
CA MET A 1 -30.47 -56.75 24.45
C MET A 1 -30.10 -57.04 23.01
N ASP A 2 -28.81 -57.20 22.74
CA ASP A 2 -28.25 -57.77 21.50
C ASP A 2 -28.16 -59.32 21.69
N PRO A 3 -27.86 -60.22 20.71
CA PRO A 3 -27.22 -59.91 19.41
C PRO A 3 -27.53 -60.78 18.14
N LYS A 4 -27.10 -60.25 16.98
CA LYS A 4 -26.34 -60.89 15.85
C LYS A 4 -26.91 -62.00 14.89
N GLN A 5 -26.67 -61.71 13.59
CA GLN A 5 -26.01 -62.53 12.51
C GLN A 5 -26.74 -63.56 11.60
N ASP A 6 -26.69 -63.24 10.29
CA ASP A 6 -26.09 -63.97 9.14
C ASP A 6 -26.72 -65.18 8.37
N PHE A 7 -26.96 -64.91 7.07
CA PHE A 7 -26.67 -65.70 5.85
C PHE A 7 -27.56 -66.86 5.29
N LEU A 8 -27.49 -66.97 3.94
CA LEU A 8 -28.16 -67.83 2.93
C LEU A 8 -27.38 -69.18 2.68
N PRO A 9 -27.72 -70.17 1.77
CA PRO A 9 -28.33 -70.06 0.41
C PRO A 9 -29.10 -71.31 -0.19
N ASN A 10 -29.17 -71.42 -1.55
CA ASN A 10 -29.38 -72.62 -2.44
C ASN A 10 -30.84 -73.00 -2.93
N VAL A 11 -31.17 -73.55 -4.14
CA VAL A 11 -30.43 -73.85 -5.44
C VAL A 11 -31.33 -74.28 -6.68
N LYS A 12 -30.91 -73.98 -7.94
CA LYS A 12 -31.23 -74.59 -9.30
C LYS A 12 -32.72 -74.62 -9.82
N ARG A 13 -33.11 -74.92 -11.10
CA ARG A 13 -32.54 -75.47 -12.38
C ARG A 13 -33.39 -74.97 -13.60
N LEU A 14 -33.03 -74.95 -14.91
CA LEU A 14 -33.00 -76.03 -15.94
C LEU A 14 -32.65 -75.49 -17.39
N HIS A 15 -32.70 -76.32 -18.46
CA HIS A 15 -32.21 -76.07 -19.87
C HIS A 15 -33.26 -76.36 -20.99
N THR A 16 -33.08 -75.82 -22.22
CA THR A 16 -32.77 -76.57 -23.50
C THR A 16 -32.76 -75.76 -24.84
N THR A 17 -31.82 -76.10 -25.76
CA THR A 17 -31.86 -76.10 -27.27
C THR A 17 -32.21 -74.85 -28.12
N SER A 18 -31.81 -74.70 -29.41
CA SER A 18 -30.61 -75.17 -30.17
C SER A 18 -30.47 -74.53 -31.58
N ARG A 19 -29.26 -74.58 -32.17
CA ARG A 19 -28.96 -74.69 -33.63
C ARG A 19 -29.72 -73.79 -34.64
N ASN A 20 -29.49 -72.47 -34.59
CA ASN A 20 -29.55 -71.61 -35.80
C ASN A 20 -28.51 -70.47 -35.84
N ALA A 21 -27.92 -70.08 -34.70
CA ALA A 21 -26.95 -68.97 -34.65
C ALA A 21 -25.59 -69.25 -35.34
N TRP A 22 -25.21 -70.51 -35.54
CA TRP A 22 -23.81 -70.88 -35.84
C TRP A 22 -23.27 -70.45 -37.21
N LEU A 23 -24.11 -70.23 -38.22
CA LEU A 23 -23.65 -69.67 -39.50
C LEU A 23 -23.43 -68.16 -39.44
N CYS A 24 -24.28 -67.42 -38.71
CA CYS A 24 -24.17 -65.97 -38.58
C CYS A 24 -22.91 -65.58 -37.80
N VAL A 25 -22.56 -66.34 -36.75
CA VAL A 25 -21.38 -66.08 -35.92
C VAL A 25 -20.08 -66.12 -36.74
N VAL A 26 -19.91 -67.08 -37.65
CA VAL A 26 -18.65 -67.23 -38.42
C VAL A 26 -18.43 -66.11 -39.44
N VAL A 27 -19.50 -65.63 -40.07
CA VAL A 27 -19.42 -64.49 -41.01
C VAL A 27 -19.20 -63.16 -40.27
N LEU A 28 -19.81 -62.99 -39.09
CA LEU A 28 -19.63 -61.79 -38.27
C LEU A 28 -18.25 -61.74 -37.59
N THR A 29 -17.72 -62.85 -37.05
CA THR A 29 -16.40 -62.82 -36.39
C THR A 29 -15.25 -62.57 -37.36
N THR A 30 -15.33 -63.08 -38.60
CA THR A 30 -14.31 -62.82 -39.63
C THR A 30 -14.30 -61.36 -40.09
N PHE A 31 -15.46 -60.71 -40.17
CA PHE A 31 -15.53 -59.27 -40.47
C PHE A 31 -15.06 -58.40 -39.28
N SER A 32 -15.45 -58.74 -38.05
CA SER A 32 -15.04 -58.00 -36.85
C SER A 32 -13.54 -58.09 -36.55
N LEU A 33 -12.90 -59.25 -36.79
CA LEU A 33 -11.45 -59.43 -36.60
C LEU A 33 -10.61 -58.61 -37.60
N ALA A 34 -11.14 -58.30 -38.79
CA ALA A 34 -10.46 -57.42 -39.75
C ALA A 34 -10.48 -55.94 -39.29
N LEU A 35 -11.59 -55.48 -38.70
CA LEU A 35 -11.72 -54.13 -38.15
C LEU A 35 -10.88 -53.93 -36.86
N ALA A 36 -10.83 -54.94 -35.99
CA ALA A 36 -10.08 -54.90 -34.73
C ALA A 36 -8.55 -54.74 -34.89
N PHE A 37 -8.00 -54.92 -36.09
CA PHE A 37 -6.58 -54.73 -36.37
C PHE A 37 -6.21 -53.34 -36.92
N TRP A 38 -7.18 -52.44 -37.14
CA TRP A 38 -6.94 -51.15 -37.82
C TRP A 38 -7.42 -49.88 -37.10
N HIS A 39 -8.14 -49.96 -35.98
CA HIS A 39 -8.41 -48.82 -35.08
C HIS A 39 -8.28 -49.21 -33.61
N LYS A 40 -7.77 -48.30 -32.77
CA LYS A 40 -7.36 -48.58 -31.38
C LYS A 40 -8.38 -48.15 -30.31
N ASP A 41 -9.44 -47.46 -30.70
CA ASP A 41 -10.20 -46.57 -29.81
C ASP A 41 -11.53 -47.17 -29.33
N LEU A 42 -11.56 -48.46 -28.97
CA LEU A 42 -12.82 -49.15 -28.61
C LEU A 42 -12.68 -50.31 -27.60
N HIS A 43 -12.22 -49.99 -26.38
CA HIS A 43 -12.45 -50.81 -25.18
C HIS A 43 -13.14 -49.96 -24.11
N HIS A 44 -14.36 -50.35 -23.67
CA HIS A 44 -14.91 -50.20 -22.29
C HIS A 44 -16.41 -50.59 -22.22
N VAL A 45 -16.75 -51.76 -22.79
CA VAL A 45 -18.11 -52.35 -22.86
C VAL A 45 -17.94 -53.88 -22.87
N LEU A 46 -18.60 -54.74 -22.07
CA LEU A 46 -19.42 -54.64 -20.84
C LEU A 46 -19.14 -55.93 -19.98
N PRO A 47 -19.66 -56.12 -18.74
CA PRO A 47 -18.88 -56.77 -17.67
C PRO A 47 -19.30 -58.19 -17.26
N HIS A 48 -18.42 -58.83 -16.47
CA HIS A 48 -18.77 -59.88 -15.49
C HIS A 48 -18.01 -59.62 -14.16
N TRP A 49 -18.71 -59.27 -13.08
CA TRP A 49 -19.32 -60.19 -12.10
C TRP A 49 -18.33 -60.86 -11.13
N THR A 50 -17.74 -60.09 -10.21
CA THR A 50 -17.45 -60.55 -8.84
C THR A 50 -17.71 -59.44 -7.81
N LYS A 51 -18.39 -59.81 -6.72
CA LYS A 51 -18.68 -59.04 -5.49
C LYS A 51 -19.26 -57.62 -5.63
N GLU A 52 -20.47 -57.46 -5.10
CA GLU A 52 -20.93 -56.20 -4.54
C GLU A 52 -19.95 -55.74 -3.44
N LYS A 53 -19.15 -54.71 -3.74
CA LYS A 53 -19.17 -53.52 -2.90
C LYS A 53 -20.18 -52.58 -3.54
N ASP A 54 -20.93 -51.84 -2.73
CA ASP A 54 -21.63 -50.66 -3.23
C ASP A 54 -20.60 -49.75 -3.91
N ALA A 55 -20.89 -49.37 -5.15
CA ALA A 55 -20.16 -48.29 -5.78
C ALA A 55 -20.47 -47.03 -4.98
N SER A 56 -19.50 -46.57 -4.18
CA SER A 56 -19.52 -45.21 -3.64
C SER A 56 -19.80 -44.28 -4.81
N ALA A 57 -20.90 -43.53 -4.76
CA ALA A 57 -21.17 -42.50 -5.75
C ALA A 57 -19.93 -41.61 -5.82
N GLU A 58 -19.35 -41.46 -7.01
CA GLU A 58 -18.28 -40.49 -7.24
C GLU A 58 -18.91 -39.10 -7.09
N SER A 59 -18.88 -38.61 -5.86
CA SER A 59 -19.27 -37.25 -5.50
C SER A 59 -18.31 -36.31 -6.23
N THR A 60 -18.69 -35.86 -7.41
CA THR A 60 -17.98 -34.80 -8.13
C THR A 60 -18.07 -33.54 -7.28
N ALA A 61 -17.02 -33.29 -6.52
CA ALA A 61 -16.92 -32.18 -5.57
C ALA A 61 -17.33 -30.87 -6.26
N LEU A 62 -18.34 -30.21 -5.71
CA LEU A 62 -18.90 -29.02 -6.34
C LEU A 62 -17.94 -27.85 -6.16
N VAL A 63 -17.58 -27.20 -7.27
CA VAL A 63 -16.71 -26.02 -7.22
C VAL A 63 -17.56 -24.78 -6.91
N ARG A 64 -17.32 -24.17 -5.75
CA ARG A 64 -17.91 -22.92 -5.29
C ARG A 64 -16.97 -21.76 -5.66
N SER A 65 -17.08 -21.25 -6.88
CA SER A 65 -16.27 -20.12 -7.36
C SER A 65 -16.70 -18.78 -6.76
N TYR A 66 -15.78 -18.14 -6.05
CA TYR A 66 -15.94 -16.82 -5.43
C TYR A 66 -15.00 -15.78 -6.06
N ARG A 67 -15.45 -14.53 -6.08
CA ARG A 67 -14.64 -13.37 -6.49
C ARG A 67 -14.61 -12.33 -5.40
N LEU A 68 -13.41 -11.95 -4.99
CA LEU A 68 -13.14 -11.06 -3.88
C LEU A 68 -12.17 -9.98 -4.33
N GLN A 69 -12.66 -8.75 -4.46
CA GLN A 69 -11.85 -7.57 -4.76
C GLN A 69 -11.50 -6.88 -3.43
N THR A 70 -10.25 -6.95 -3.00
CA THR A 70 -9.80 -6.14 -1.85
C THR A 70 -9.59 -4.70 -2.30
N GLY A 71 -9.93 -3.73 -1.46
CA GLY A 71 -9.77 -2.31 -1.77
C GLY A 71 -10.00 -1.45 -0.53
N VAL A 72 -9.77 -0.14 -0.63
CA VAL A 72 -9.92 0.81 0.49
C VAL A 72 -11.20 1.64 0.37
N ARG A 73 -11.79 2.00 1.52
CA ARG A 73 -12.94 2.92 1.63
C ARG A 73 -12.81 3.80 2.86
N TRP A 74 -13.34 5.02 2.78
CA TRP A 74 -13.64 5.80 3.98
C TRP A 74 -14.90 5.24 4.65
N MET A 75 -14.79 4.92 5.93
CA MET A 75 -15.86 4.31 6.74
C MET A 75 -15.88 4.90 8.16
N ASN A 76 -17.04 4.84 8.81
CA ASN A 76 -17.24 5.25 10.20
C ASN A 76 -18.25 4.27 10.87
N PRO A 77 -17.86 3.00 11.11
CA PRO A 77 -18.78 1.92 11.47
C PRO A 77 -19.32 2.01 12.91
N ASP A 78 -18.65 2.78 13.78
CA ASP A 78 -19.11 3.08 15.14
C ASP A 78 -19.67 4.51 15.28
N GLY A 79 -19.76 5.27 14.20
CA GLY A 79 -20.19 6.67 14.22
C GLY A 79 -19.23 7.66 14.90
N GLY A 80 -18.16 7.20 15.56
CA GLY A 80 -17.22 8.02 16.30
C GLY A 80 -16.23 8.78 15.42
N ARG A 81 -15.62 8.11 14.43
CA ARG A 81 -14.65 8.75 13.53
C ARG A 81 -14.53 8.09 12.16
N TRP A 82 -14.61 8.93 11.13
CA TRP A 82 -14.22 8.55 9.77
C TRP A 82 -12.72 8.25 9.67
N ARG A 83 -12.39 7.10 9.09
CA ARG A 83 -11.04 6.73 8.67
C ARG A 83 -11.04 5.89 7.40
N VAL A 84 -9.87 5.59 6.87
CA VAL A 84 -9.71 4.57 5.82
C VAL A 84 -9.81 3.19 6.45
N MET A 85 -10.56 2.29 5.83
CA MET A 85 -10.59 0.87 6.12
C MET A 85 -10.31 0.07 4.85
N PHE A 86 -9.67 -1.09 4.99
CA PHE A 86 -9.68 -2.09 3.95
C PHE A 86 -11.03 -2.79 3.90
N THR A 87 -11.40 -3.28 2.73
CA THR A 87 -12.70 -3.87 2.45
C THR A 87 -12.58 -4.98 1.42
N CYS A 88 -13.49 -5.95 1.47
CA CYS A 88 -13.68 -6.96 0.43
C CYS A 88 -14.99 -6.69 -0.30
N ASN A 89 -14.96 -6.56 -1.62
CA ASN A 89 -16.11 -6.16 -2.44
C ASN A 89 -16.79 -4.86 -1.91
N GLY A 90 -16.01 -3.98 -1.26
CA GLY A 90 -16.49 -2.75 -0.65
C GLY A 90 -17.17 -2.88 0.71
N GLN A 91 -17.08 -4.03 1.38
CA GLN A 91 -17.64 -4.30 2.71
C GLN A 91 -16.53 -4.62 3.74
N SER A 92 -16.76 -4.26 5.01
CA SER A 92 -15.99 -4.73 6.17
C SER A 92 -16.97 -4.96 7.33
N PRO A 93 -17.06 -6.15 7.96
CA PRO A 93 -16.37 -7.39 7.61
C PRO A 93 -16.55 -7.82 6.15
N CYS A 94 -15.62 -8.62 5.67
CA CYS A 94 -15.67 -9.17 4.32
C CYS A 94 -16.84 -10.16 4.16
N PRO A 95 -17.46 -10.25 2.96
CA PRO A 95 -18.66 -11.07 2.74
C PRO A 95 -18.46 -12.54 3.14
N THR A 96 -19.46 -13.14 3.79
CA THR A 96 -19.37 -14.56 4.19
C THR A 96 -19.37 -15.47 2.97
N LEU A 97 -18.41 -16.38 2.90
CA LEU A 97 -18.36 -17.44 1.89
C LEU A 97 -19.13 -18.68 2.38
N TYR A 98 -19.79 -19.41 1.47
CA TYR A 98 -20.70 -20.52 1.80
C TYR A 98 -20.39 -21.77 0.98
N ALA A 99 -20.19 -22.90 1.67
CA ALA A 99 -19.98 -24.21 1.05
C ALA A 99 -20.70 -25.30 1.84
N GLU A 100 -20.72 -26.51 1.30
CA GLU A 100 -21.11 -27.75 1.97
C GLU A 100 -19.86 -28.64 2.12
N GLU A 101 -19.81 -29.47 3.17
CA GLU A 101 -18.66 -30.33 3.46
C GLU A 101 -18.41 -31.35 2.33
N GLY A 102 -17.31 -31.18 1.59
CA GLY A 102 -16.96 -31.96 0.40
C GLY A 102 -16.91 -31.14 -0.90
N ASP A 103 -17.26 -29.85 -0.84
CA ASP A 103 -17.07 -28.89 -1.92
C ASP A 103 -15.61 -28.42 -2.05
N ILE A 104 -15.25 -27.94 -3.23
CA ILE A 104 -14.03 -27.15 -3.44
C ILE A 104 -14.39 -25.66 -3.46
N ILE A 105 -13.85 -24.87 -2.54
CA ILE A 105 -13.95 -23.40 -2.59
C ILE A 105 -12.84 -22.90 -3.53
N GLU A 106 -13.21 -22.22 -4.61
CA GLU A 106 -12.28 -21.54 -5.52
C GLU A 106 -12.37 -20.03 -5.27
N LEU A 107 -11.40 -19.45 -4.58
CA LEU A 107 -11.41 -18.05 -4.16
C LEU A 107 -10.48 -17.22 -5.05
N SER A 108 -11.06 -16.52 -6.03
CA SER A 108 -10.31 -15.59 -6.89
C SER A 108 -10.25 -14.20 -6.26
N VAL A 109 -9.08 -13.85 -5.73
CA VAL A 109 -8.78 -12.57 -5.09
C VAL A 109 -8.16 -11.62 -6.11
N LYS A 110 -8.70 -10.40 -6.22
CA LYS A 110 -8.05 -9.28 -6.91
C LYS A 110 -7.63 -8.24 -5.87
N SER A 111 -6.35 -7.85 -5.88
CA SER A 111 -5.84 -6.80 -5.00
C SER A 111 -5.98 -5.42 -5.66
N ASP A 112 -6.83 -4.55 -5.13
CA ASP A 112 -6.82 -3.11 -5.42
C ASP A 112 -6.44 -2.28 -4.17
N ILE A 113 -5.76 -2.91 -3.19
CA ILE A 113 -5.09 -2.21 -2.09
C ILE A 113 -3.65 -1.86 -2.48
N TYR A 114 -3.05 -0.88 -1.77
CA TYR A 114 -1.67 -0.41 -2.00
C TYR A 114 -0.59 -1.26 -1.31
N ALA A 115 -0.93 -2.44 -0.77
CA ALA A 115 -0.04 -3.31 -0.02
C ALA A 115 0.00 -4.73 -0.59
N GLN A 116 1.08 -5.46 -0.31
CA GLN A 116 1.13 -6.92 -0.48
C GLN A 116 0.11 -7.58 0.45
N SER A 117 -0.69 -8.52 -0.06
CA SER A 117 -1.73 -9.21 0.73
C SER A 117 -1.99 -10.64 0.30
N SER A 118 -2.35 -11.49 1.25
CA SER A 118 -2.53 -12.93 1.06
C SER A 118 -3.63 -13.43 1.98
N ILE A 119 -4.63 -14.13 1.44
CA ILE A 119 -5.82 -14.52 2.19
C ILE A 119 -5.66 -15.93 2.76
N HIS A 120 -5.41 -16.03 4.07
CA HIS A 120 -5.40 -17.31 4.78
C HIS A 120 -6.82 -17.72 5.20
N LEU A 121 -7.13 -19.01 5.16
CA LEU A 121 -8.40 -19.61 5.58
C LEU A 121 -8.22 -20.54 6.78
N SER A 122 -8.89 -20.25 7.88
CA SER A 122 -8.73 -21.03 9.12
C SER A 122 -9.37 -22.40 9.07
N GLY A 123 -8.76 -23.42 9.69
CA GLY A 123 -9.43 -24.67 10.02
C GLY A 123 -9.82 -25.57 8.85
N ILE A 124 -9.46 -25.21 7.61
CA ILE A 124 -9.59 -26.07 6.44
C ILE A 124 -8.23 -26.73 6.19
N GLY A 125 -8.07 -27.98 6.63
CA GLY A 125 -6.81 -28.70 6.54
C GLY A 125 -6.39 -29.04 5.10
N HIS A 126 -5.09 -28.97 4.84
CA HIS A 126 -4.53 -29.09 3.49
C HIS A 126 -4.65 -30.51 2.94
N LYS A 127 -5.33 -30.67 1.80
CA LYS A 127 -5.54 -31.93 1.09
C LYS A 127 -4.72 -31.97 -0.21
N GLN A 128 -4.37 -33.16 -0.70
CA GLN A 128 -3.61 -33.32 -1.95
C GLN A 128 -4.39 -32.91 -3.21
N THR A 129 -5.72 -32.82 -3.11
CA THR A 129 -6.65 -32.37 -4.16
C THR A 129 -6.46 -30.92 -4.58
N THR A 130 -6.07 -30.03 -3.66
CA THR A 130 -5.74 -28.63 -3.98
C THR A 130 -4.29 -28.25 -3.66
N GLY A 131 -3.64 -28.94 -2.72
CA GLY A 131 -2.23 -28.76 -2.38
C GLY A 131 -1.97 -27.69 -1.31
N PRO A 132 -0.90 -27.85 -0.49
CA PRO A 132 -0.65 -27.04 0.71
C PRO A 132 -0.29 -25.57 0.43
N TRP A 133 0.19 -25.25 -0.77
CA TRP A 133 0.48 -23.88 -1.19
C TRP A 133 -0.75 -22.95 -1.22
N ASN A 134 -1.96 -23.52 -1.18
CA ASN A 134 -3.20 -22.74 -1.08
C ASN A 134 -3.52 -22.23 0.34
N ASP A 135 -2.77 -22.62 1.38
CA ASP A 135 -2.97 -22.15 2.76
C ASP A 135 -3.07 -20.62 2.89
N GLY A 136 -2.43 -19.87 1.99
CA GLY A 136 -2.66 -18.43 1.86
C GLY A 136 -1.84 -17.56 2.82
N THR A 137 -0.81 -18.12 3.45
CA THR A 137 0.06 -17.42 4.41
C THR A 137 1.35 -16.98 3.73
N ALA A 138 1.59 -15.66 3.71
CA ALA A 138 2.76 -15.08 3.06
C ALA A 138 4.05 -15.49 3.77
N GLY A 139 5.11 -15.81 3.02
CA GLY A 139 6.39 -16.27 3.59
C GLY A 139 6.38 -17.69 4.18
N LEU A 140 5.23 -18.36 4.24
CA LEU A 140 5.10 -19.74 4.67
C LEU A 140 4.74 -20.65 3.50
N SER A 141 3.56 -20.47 2.92
CA SER A 141 2.95 -21.39 1.95
C SER A 141 2.88 -20.84 0.53
N GLN A 142 2.83 -19.51 0.38
CA GLN A 142 2.91 -18.82 -0.91
C GLN A 142 3.55 -17.43 -0.74
N PHE A 143 4.00 -16.82 -1.85
CA PHE A 143 4.27 -15.38 -1.86
C PHE A 143 2.96 -14.60 -1.67
N PRO A 144 3.01 -13.34 -1.19
CA PRO A 144 1.82 -12.50 -1.16
C PRO A 144 1.39 -12.07 -2.57
N THR A 145 0.16 -11.61 -2.69
CA THR A 145 -0.39 -11.05 -3.94
C THR A 145 0.00 -9.58 -4.02
N LEU A 146 0.63 -9.17 -5.11
CA LEU A 146 1.06 -7.80 -5.32
C LEU A 146 -0.15 -6.87 -5.54
N PRO A 147 -0.03 -5.56 -5.23
CA PRO A 147 -1.01 -4.56 -5.65
C PRO A 147 -1.37 -4.68 -7.14
N ARG A 148 -2.66 -4.51 -7.46
CA ARG A 148 -3.25 -4.60 -8.81
C ARG A 148 -3.23 -5.99 -9.45
N SER A 149 -2.52 -6.97 -8.89
CA SER A 149 -2.55 -8.37 -9.33
C SER A 149 -3.79 -9.12 -8.84
N ASN A 150 -4.00 -10.31 -9.39
CA ASN A 150 -4.98 -11.29 -8.90
C ASN A 150 -4.33 -12.66 -8.67
N TRP A 151 -4.94 -13.45 -7.80
CA TRP A 151 -4.56 -14.83 -7.50
C TRP A 151 -5.80 -15.63 -7.17
N THR A 152 -5.84 -16.91 -7.56
CA THR A 152 -6.96 -17.81 -7.24
C THR A 152 -6.45 -18.97 -6.39
N THR A 153 -6.93 -19.08 -5.16
CA THR A 153 -6.65 -20.23 -4.29
C THR A 153 -7.81 -21.24 -4.30
N ALA A 154 -7.49 -22.50 -4.05
CA ALA A 154 -8.45 -23.60 -3.99
C ALA A 154 -8.37 -24.37 -2.67
N TYR A 155 -9.53 -24.60 -2.03
CA TYR A 155 -9.64 -25.25 -0.73
C TYR A 155 -10.62 -26.42 -0.79
N ASP A 156 -10.13 -27.63 -0.54
CA ASP A 156 -10.97 -28.81 -0.37
C ASP A 156 -11.54 -28.84 1.05
N THR A 157 -12.86 -28.72 1.16
CA THR A 157 -13.56 -28.75 2.46
C THR A 157 -13.74 -30.17 3.03
N SER A 158 -13.29 -31.23 2.34
CA SER A 158 -13.50 -32.62 2.76
C SER A 158 -13.06 -32.90 4.20
N GLY A 159 -14.04 -33.10 5.08
CA GLY A 159 -13.85 -33.37 6.51
C GLY A 159 -13.75 -32.13 7.42
N GLY A 160 -13.53 -30.94 6.84
CA GLY A 160 -13.55 -29.64 7.52
C GLY A 160 -14.91 -28.96 7.34
N TRP A 161 -15.44 -28.33 8.39
CA TRP A 161 -16.80 -27.81 8.38
C TRP A 161 -17.00 -26.77 9.50
N GLY A 162 -18.18 -26.16 9.57
CA GLY A 162 -18.58 -25.22 10.62
C GLY A 162 -18.34 -23.77 10.23
N LEU A 163 -18.30 -22.87 11.23
CA LEU A 163 -17.85 -21.50 10.99
C LEU A 163 -16.33 -21.43 11.09
N ASN A 164 -15.72 -21.04 9.98
CA ASN A 164 -14.31 -20.68 9.85
C ASN A 164 -14.20 -19.20 9.47
N TRP A 165 -12.98 -18.71 9.34
CA TRP A 165 -12.72 -17.33 8.92
C TRP A 165 -11.63 -17.26 7.86
N PHE A 166 -11.56 -16.10 7.20
CA PHE A 166 -10.46 -15.73 6.33
C PHE A 166 -9.97 -14.32 6.68
N ILE A 167 -8.66 -14.09 6.57
CA ILE A 167 -8.01 -12.81 6.90
C ILE A 167 -6.84 -12.53 5.93
N ASP A 168 -6.41 -11.27 5.83
CA ASP A 168 -5.02 -11.02 5.40
C ASP A 168 -4.03 -11.62 6.40
N HIS A 169 -3.12 -12.44 5.87
CA HIS A 169 -2.01 -13.07 6.58
C HIS A 169 -0.70 -12.74 5.84
N THR A 170 -0.45 -11.43 5.70
CA THR A 170 0.80 -10.85 5.19
C THR A 170 1.34 -9.76 6.10
N THR A 171 0.49 -8.80 6.53
CA THR A 171 0.91 -7.73 7.45
C THR A 171 -0.16 -7.43 8.51
N THR A 172 -0.89 -6.32 8.39
CA THR A 172 -1.92 -5.86 9.34
C THR A 172 -3.22 -5.42 8.67
N ALA A 173 -3.36 -5.63 7.35
CA ALA A 173 -4.56 -5.24 6.62
C ALA A 173 -5.83 -5.98 7.11
N SER A 174 -5.66 -7.11 7.78
CA SER A 174 -6.72 -7.85 8.47
C SER A 174 -7.36 -7.09 9.62
N ALA A 175 -6.55 -6.45 10.47
CA ALA A 175 -7.03 -5.62 11.58
C ALA A 175 -7.70 -4.30 11.14
N ASP A 176 -7.40 -3.85 9.92
CA ASP A 176 -8.04 -2.68 9.30
C ASP A 176 -9.13 -3.03 8.29
N GLY A 177 -9.54 -4.30 8.19
CA GLY A 177 -10.82 -4.71 7.57
C GLY A 177 -10.77 -5.90 6.60
N ILE A 178 -9.61 -6.43 6.22
CA ILE A 178 -9.51 -7.67 5.42
C ILE A 178 -9.70 -8.90 6.33
N ALA A 179 -10.90 -9.06 6.86
CA ALA A 179 -11.31 -10.16 7.71
C ALA A 179 -12.78 -10.52 7.47
N GLY A 180 -13.09 -11.79 7.30
CA GLY A 180 -14.44 -12.28 7.00
C GLY A 180 -14.66 -13.73 7.45
N ALA A 181 -15.89 -14.21 7.26
CA ALA A 181 -16.32 -15.54 7.70
C ALA A 181 -16.47 -16.52 6.52
N ILE A 182 -16.36 -17.82 6.81
CA ILE A 182 -16.72 -18.91 5.91
C ILE A 182 -17.61 -19.88 6.67
N TYR A 183 -18.82 -20.13 6.19
CA TYR A 183 -19.65 -21.19 6.72
C TYR A 183 -19.65 -22.39 5.77
N VAL A 184 -19.05 -23.48 6.23
CA VAL A 184 -19.07 -24.77 5.54
C VAL A 184 -20.11 -25.64 6.24
N ALA A 185 -21.26 -25.86 5.60
CA ALA A 185 -22.36 -26.61 6.16
C ALA A 185 -21.97 -28.09 6.35
N PRO A 186 -21.98 -28.63 7.59
CA PRO A 186 -21.55 -30.01 7.85
C PRO A 186 -22.42 -31.05 7.15
N SER A 187 -21.80 -32.09 6.60
CA SER A 187 -22.44 -33.15 5.83
C SER A 187 -23.67 -33.73 6.54
N PRO A 188 -24.78 -34.06 5.85
CA PRO A 188 -25.98 -34.64 6.47
C PRO A 188 -25.71 -35.88 7.34
N ASP A 189 -24.72 -36.69 6.97
CA ASP A 189 -24.33 -37.93 7.64
C ASP A 189 -23.49 -37.71 8.91
N ARG A 190 -22.84 -36.55 9.04
CA ARG A 190 -21.98 -36.23 10.19
C ARG A 190 -22.83 -36.18 11.48
N PRO A 191 -22.55 -36.99 12.52
CA PRO A 191 -23.41 -37.07 13.70
C PRO A 191 -23.62 -35.72 14.40
N ARG A 192 -24.87 -35.42 14.79
CA ARG A 192 -25.24 -34.17 15.48
C ARG A 192 -25.55 -34.38 16.97
N PRO A 193 -25.07 -33.51 17.87
CA PRO A 193 -25.30 -33.67 19.30
C PRO A 193 -26.73 -33.29 19.75
N TYR A 194 -27.60 -32.80 18.87
CA TYR A 194 -28.92 -32.21 19.24
C TYR A 194 -29.87 -33.15 20.00
N HIS A 195 -29.73 -34.47 19.83
CA HIS A 195 -30.48 -35.48 20.59
C HIS A 195 -30.09 -35.55 22.08
N LEU A 196 -28.93 -34.99 22.45
CA LEU A 196 -28.51 -34.77 23.85
C LEU A 196 -29.16 -33.53 24.46
N VAL A 197 -29.71 -32.62 23.63
CA VAL A 197 -30.44 -31.41 24.07
C VAL A 197 -31.93 -31.71 24.26
N THR A 198 -32.55 -32.44 23.32
CA THR A 198 -33.96 -32.84 23.43
C THR A 198 -34.24 -34.17 22.71
N ASN A 199 -35.14 -34.97 23.28
CA ASN A 199 -35.64 -36.20 22.67
C ASN A 199 -36.93 -35.98 21.84
N ASN A 200 -37.39 -34.73 21.71
CA ASN A 200 -38.65 -34.42 21.03
C ASN A 200 -38.46 -34.30 19.50
N ASN A 201 -39.11 -35.20 18.76
CA ASN A 201 -39.05 -35.24 17.29
C ASN A 201 -39.58 -33.99 16.57
N LEU A 202 -40.31 -33.08 17.23
CA LEU A 202 -40.64 -31.77 16.66
C LEU A 202 -39.49 -30.77 16.88
N GLU A 203 -38.97 -30.69 18.10
CA GLU A 203 -37.89 -29.77 18.46
C GLU A 203 -36.58 -30.13 17.74
N LEU A 204 -36.26 -31.41 17.60
CA LEU A 204 -35.13 -31.87 16.79
C LEU A 204 -35.22 -31.42 15.31
N ARG A 205 -36.44 -31.32 14.76
CA ARG A 205 -36.64 -30.77 13.40
C ARG A 205 -36.47 -29.25 13.38
N GLN A 206 -36.92 -28.55 14.42
CA GLN A 206 -36.74 -27.10 14.57
C GLN A 206 -35.26 -26.74 14.80
N ILE A 207 -34.49 -27.54 15.55
CA ILE A 207 -33.04 -27.35 15.75
C ILE A 207 -32.28 -27.63 14.43
N ARG A 208 -32.67 -28.66 13.67
CA ARG A 208 -32.16 -28.89 12.29
C ARG A 208 -32.57 -27.79 11.29
N GLU A 209 -33.64 -27.06 11.57
CA GLU A 209 -34.05 -25.88 10.78
C GLU A 209 -33.28 -24.62 11.19
N ALA A 210 -33.00 -24.44 12.49
CA ALA A 210 -32.10 -23.41 13.01
C ALA A 210 -30.65 -23.60 12.52
N GLU A 211 -30.18 -24.85 12.42
CA GLU A 211 -28.90 -25.21 11.78
C GLU A 211 -28.84 -24.77 10.31
N ARG A 212 -29.92 -24.99 9.54
CA ARG A 212 -29.97 -24.58 8.12
C ARG A 212 -30.17 -23.08 7.90
N ASN A 213 -30.75 -22.37 8.88
CA ASN A 213 -31.00 -20.92 8.84
C ASN A 213 -30.08 -20.16 9.82
N ILE A 214 -28.92 -20.74 10.11
CA ILE A 214 -27.95 -20.27 11.11
C ILE A 214 -27.53 -18.81 10.84
N ARG A 215 -27.37 -18.04 11.92
CA ARG A 215 -26.88 -16.65 11.85
C ARG A 215 -25.41 -16.57 12.25
N HIS A 216 -24.76 -15.49 11.86
CA HIS A 216 -23.36 -15.22 12.17
C HIS A 216 -23.26 -13.87 12.87
N VAL A 217 -22.50 -13.84 13.96
CA VAL A 217 -22.29 -12.68 14.82
C VAL A 217 -20.78 -12.45 14.90
N ILE A 218 -20.29 -11.61 13.99
CA ILE A 218 -18.87 -11.32 13.81
C ILE A 218 -18.49 -10.14 14.70
N VAL A 219 -17.80 -10.43 15.80
CA VAL A 219 -17.29 -9.46 16.76
C VAL A 219 -15.92 -8.97 16.30
N GLN A 220 -15.68 -7.66 16.31
CA GLN A 220 -14.39 -7.05 15.98
C GLN A 220 -14.07 -5.89 16.93
N ASN A 221 -12.83 -5.79 17.39
CA ASN A 221 -12.34 -4.59 18.08
C ASN A 221 -12.02 -3.54 17.03
N HIS A 222 -12.57 -2.32 17.15
CA HIS A 222 -12.38 -1.24 16.19
C HIS A 222 -11.53 -0.11 16.78
N GLN A 223 -10.87 0.62 15.89
CA GLN A 223 -9.91 1.67 16.23
C GLN A 223 -10.02 2.84 15.25
N HIS A 224 -9.77 4.06 15.73
CA HIS A 224 -9.83 5.32 14.97
C HIS A 224 -8.47 5.75 14.40
N ARG A 225 -7.46 4.90 14.51
CA ARG A 225 -6.10 5.08 13.95
C ARG A 225 -5.70 3.79 13.26
N ASP A 226 -5.11 3.90 12.09
CA ASP A 226 -4.76 2.77 11.24
C ASP A 226 -3.58 1.98 11.85
N THR A 227 -3.59 0.66 11.70
CA THR A 227 -2.67 -0.25 12.41
C THR A 227 -1.22 0.01 12.04
N VAL A 228 -0.94 0.35 10.78
CA VAL A 228 0.41 0.70 10.31
C VAL A 228 0.97 1.88 11.10
N TRP A 229 0.15 2.90 11.40
CA TRP A 229 0.58 4.05 12.22
C TRP A 229 0.85 3.62 13.67
N LYS A 230 -0.02 2.79 14.27
CA LYS A 230 0.20 2.24 15.62
C LYS A 230 1.47 1.38 15.68
N LEU A 231 1.76 0.56 14.66
CA LEU A 231 3.00 -0.23 14.57
C LEU A 231 4.25 0.63 14.42
N LEU A 232 4.23 1.62 13.53
CA LEU A 232 5.35 2.56 13.35
C LEU A 232 5.64 3.31 14.64
N ARG A 233 4.58 3.80 15.33
CA ARG A 233 4.70 4.43 16.64
C ARG A 233 5.32 3.48 17.67
N MET A 234 4.80 2.26 17.78
CA MET A 234 5.31 1.25 18.70
C MET A 234 6.80 0.98 18.49
N ARG A 235 7.22 0.79 17.23
CA ARG A 235 8.61 0.56 16.82
C ARG A 235 9.52 1.77 17.12
N ALA A 236 9.09 2.98 16.80
CA ALA A 236 9.90 4.21 16.92
C ALA A 236 9.90 4.88 18.31
N GLU A 237 8.79 4.82 19.06
CA GLU A 237 8.63 5.46 20.38
C GLU A 237 8.80 4.48 21.54
N GLY A 238 8.49 3.19 21.36
CA GLY A 238 8.48 2.17 22.41
C GLY A 238 7.09 1.90 23.02
N SER A 239 6.05 2.60 22.57
CA SER A 239 4.69 2.49 23.11
C SER A 239 3.93 1.31 22.48
N GLU A 240 3.69 0.23 23.23
CA GLU A 240 2.76 -0.83 22.82
C GLU A 240 1.37 -0.29 22.49
N TYR A 241 0.62 -1.00 21.64
CA TYR A 241 -0.78 -0.70 21.35
C TYR A 241 -1.69 -1.85 21.77
N TYR A 242 -2.58 -1.58 22.72
CA TYR A 242 -3.63 -2.49 23.18
C TYR A 242 -4.94 -1.75 23.54
N CYS A 243 -4.99 -0.43 23.29
CA CYS A 243 -6.21 0.36 23.42
C CYS A 243 -6.98 0.42 22.08
N TYR A 244 -8.27 0.12 22.14
CA TYR A 244 -9.24 0.19 21.04
C TYR A 244 -10.38 1.16 21.38
N ASP A 245 -11.13 1.60 20.36
CA ASP A 245 -12.10 2.69 20.47
C ASP A 245 -13.55 2.20 20.62
N SER A 246 -13.88 1.00 20.10
CA SER A 246 -15.21 0.39 20.21
C SER A 246 -15.18 -1.12 19.89
N ILE A 247 -16.28 -1.82 20.16
CA ILE A 247 -16.55 -3.18 19.64
C ILE A 247 -17.66 -3.10 18.59
N LEU A 248 -17.39 -3.68 17.42
CA LEU A 248 -18.35 -3.84 16.34
C LEU A 248 -18.92 -5.26 16.32
N VAL A 249 -20.17 -5.38 15.88
CA VAL A 249 -20.85 -6.62 15.52
C VAL A 249 -21.32 -6.51 14.07
N ASN A 250 -20.91 -7.44 13.21
CA ASN A 250 -21.23 -7.44 11.77
C ASN A 250 -20.95 -6.08 11.06
N GLY A 251 -19.96 -5.32 11.55
CA GLY A 251 -19.59 -4.01 11.00
C GLY A 251 -20.38 -2.81 11.55
N LYS A 252 -21.13 -2.99 12.64
CA LYS A 252 -21.91 -1.93 13.33
C LYS A 252 -21.60 -1.90 14.81
N GLY A 253 -21.64 -0.72 15.44
CA GLY A 253 -21.49 -0.57 16.89
C GLY A 253 -21.54 0.90 17.27
N ARG A 254 -21.06 1.26 18.46
CA ARG A 254 -20.81 2.66 18.85
C ARG A 254 -19.67 2.79 19.84
N VAL A 255 -19.15 4.01 19.99
CA VAL A 255 -18.12 4.35 20.98
C VAL A 255 -18.76 4.34 22.37
N HIS A 256 -18.35 3.37 23.19
CA HIS A 256 -18.72 3.30 24.59
C HIS A 256 -17.56 3.76 25.45
N CYS A 257 -17.66 4.98 25.96
CA CYS A 257 -16.71 5.50 26.95
C CYS A 257 -16.78 4.71 28.27
N ARG A 258 -15.71 4.83 29.06
CA ARG A 258 -15.53 4.16 30.35
C ARG A 258 -16.77 4.31 31.24
N GLN A 259 -17.28 3.17 31.73
CA GLN A 259 -18.51 3.18 32.52
C GLN A 259 -18.28 3.75 33.93
N PRO A 260 -19.23 4.50 34.52
CA PRO A 260 -19.11 5.03 35.88
C PRO A 260 -18.86 3.92 36.91
N GLY A 261 -17.92 4.15 37.83
CA GLY A 261 -17.51 3.17 38.84
C GLY A 261 -16.38 2.23 38.40
N TYR A 262 -16.07 2.17 37.11
CA TYR A 262 -14.92 1.44 36.57
C TYR A 262 -13.72 2.38 36.41
N ASP A 263 -13.33 3.08 37.46
CA ASP A 263 -12.22 4.06 37.41
C ASP A 263 -10.82 3.43 37.41
N HIS A 264 -10.73 2.14 37.74
CA HIS A 264 -9.48 1.38 37.81
C HIS A 264 -9.68 -0.07 37.33
N ILE A 265 -8.64 -0.68 36.78
CA ILE A 265 -8.52 -2.13 36.58
C ILE A 265 -7.20 -2.61 37.19
N ASN A 266 -7.21 -3.72 37.92
CA ASN A 266 -6.04 -4.27 38.64
C ASN A 266 -5.23 -3.26 39.49
N GLY A 267 -5.88 -2.18 39.96
CA GLY A 267 -5.26 -1.10 40.74
C GLY A 267 -4.64 0.04 39.92
N HIS A 268 -4.60 -0.09 38.59
CA HIS A 268 -4.20 0.97 37.67
C HIS A 268 -5.40 1.85 37.30
N ALA A 269 -5.21 3.16 37.23
CA ALA A 269 -6.25 4.10 36.82
C ALA A 269 -6.54 3.97 35.31
N LEU A 270 -7.79 4.27 34.92
CA LEU A 270 -8.27 4.19 33.54
C LEU A 270 -8.66 5.56 32.98
N ASP A 271 -8.28 5.83 31.73
CA ASP A 271 -8.62 7.04 30.98
C ASP A 271 -10.13 7.10 30.60
N GLN A 272 -10.55 8.04 29.76
CA GLN A 272 -11.98 8.14 29.39
C GLN A 272 -12.43 7.04 28.40
N LYS A 273 -11.49 6.38 27.71
CA LYS A 273 -11.73 5.23 26.82
C LYS A 273 -11.66 3.88 27.54
N GLY A 274 -11.45 3.89 28.86
CA GLY A 274 -11.36 2.68 29.66
C GLY A 274 -10.00 2.02 29.62
N CYS A 275 -8.95 2.64 29.07
CA CYS A 275 -7.64 2.01 28.91
C CYS A 275 -6.64 2.44 29.98
N ILE A 276 -5.76 1.53 30.39
CA ILE A 276 -4.47 1.90 30.98
C ILE A 276 -3.64 2.47 29.83
N GLN A 277 -3.21 3.73 29.90
CA GLN A 277 -2.37 4.27 28.82
C GLN A 277 -0.98 3.61 28.82
N PRO A 278 -0.48 3.17 27.63
CA PRO A 278 0.89 2.68 27.48
C PRO A 278 1.93 3.69 28.00
N PRO A 279 3.04 3.22 28.62
CA PRO A 279 4.04 4.11 29.21
C PRO A 279 4.56 5.17 28.22
N GLY A 280 4.44 6.44 28.61
CA GLY A 280 4.82 7.60 27.80
C GLY A 280 3.66 8.24 27.01
N LEU A 281 2.47 7.64 27.01
CA LEU A 281 1.27 8.22 26.38
C LEU A 281 0.41 9.02 27.40
N PRO A 282 -0.27 10.09 26.98
CA PRO A 282 -1.20 10.83 27.82
C PRO A 282 -2.60 10.18 27.83
N ASP A 283 -3.36 10.38 28.91
CA ASP A 283 -4.77 9.99 29.03
C ASP A 283 -5.60 10.47 27.83
N GLU A 284 -6.27 9.55 27.13
CA GLU A 284 -7.15 9.93 26.01
C GLU A 284 -8.56 10.28 26.50
N THR A 285 -9.14 11.29 25.85
CA THR A 285 -10.54 11.68 26.04
C THR A 285 -11.48 10.84 25.20
N CYS A 286 -12.74 10.73 25.62
CA CYS A 286 -13.75 9.94 24.93
C CYS A 286 -15.06 10.71 24.76
N THR A 287 -15.64 10.60 23.57
CA THR A 287 -16.98 11.13 23.24
C THR A 287 -17.84 9.96 22.79
N PRO A 288 -18.98 9.66 23.46
CA PRO A 288 -19.91 8.64 22.99
C PRO A 288 -20.47 8.98 21.61
N SER A 289 -20.78 7.96 20.83
CA SER A 289 -21.45 8.10 19.53
C SER A 289 -22.78 7.36 19.52
N GLU A 290 -23.65 7.66 18.56
CA GLU A 290 -25.04 7.17 18.52
C GLU A 290 -25.34 6.27 17.31
N ALA A 291 -24.34 5.57 16.80
CA ALA A 291 -24.52 4.65 15.68
C ALA A 291 -25.33 3.39 16.07
N ASP A 292 -26.06 2.85 15.09
CA ASP A 292 -26.93 1.68 15.27
C ASP A 292 -26.15 0.43 15.65
N TYR A 293 -26.73 -0.40 16.52
CA TYR A 293 -26.24 -1.76 16.77
C TYR A 293 -26.66 -2.71 15.65
N GLU A 294 -26.01 -3.88 15.58
CA GLU A 294 -26.53 -4.99 14.76
C GLU A 294 -27.82 -5.57 15.36
N VAL A 295 -28.76 -5.95 14.48
CA VAL A 295 -30.06 -6.51 14.87
C VAL A 295 -30.21 -7.93 14.32
N ILE A 296 -30.30 -8.91 15.23
CA ILE A 296 -30.50 -10.32 14.94
C ILE A 296 -31.99 -10.65 15.11
N GLU A 297 -32.72 -10.66 14.00
CA GLU A 297 -34.17 -10.94 13.94
C GLU A 297 -34.49 -12.44 14.17
N THR A 298 -35.28 -12.77 15.20
CA THR A 298 -35.69 -14.16 15.51
C THR A 298 -36.80 -14.70 14.60
N GLY A 299 -37.55 -13.80 13.95
CA GLY A 299 -38.62 -14.14 13.01
C GLY A 299 -39.82 -14.84 13.67
N SER A 300 -39.93 -16.15 13.51
CA SER A 300 -40.98 -16.96 14.18
C SER A 300 -40.50 -18.38 14.47
N GLN A 301 -39.22 -18.50 14.84
CA GLN A 301 -38.58 -19.77 15.18
C GLN A 301 -38.69 -20.03 16.69
N LYS A 302 -38.80 -21.31 17.10
CA LYS A 302 -38.70 -21.72 18.53
C LYS A 302 -37.23 -21.86 18.99
N TYR A 303 -36.33 -22.11 18.04
CA TYR A 303 -34.90 -22.24 18.27
C TYR A 303 -34.16 -21.41 17.23
N MET A 304 -33.09 -20.74 17.65
CA MET A 304 -32.16 -20.04 16.78
C MET A 304 -30.76 -20.59 17.01
N MET A 305 -29.95 -20.67 15.97
CA MET A 305 -28.54 -21.04 16.08
C MET A 305 -27.69 -19.84 15.65
N LEU A 306 -26.76 -19.44 16.52
CA LEU A 306 -25.79 -18.40 16.25
C LEU A 306 -24.39 -19.03 16.20
N ASN A 307 -23.63 -18.72 15.15
CA ASN A 307 -22.19 -18.79 15.22
C ASN A 307 -21.69 -17.45 15.76
N LEU A 308 -21.14 -17.44 16.97
CA LEU A 308 -20.43 -16.29 17.53
C LEU A 308 -18.95 -16.46 17.17
N ILE A 309 -18.33 -15.40 16.65
CA ILE A 309 -16.91 -15.40 16.27
C ILE A 309 -16.26 -14.09 16.70
N ASN A 310 -15.09 -14.20 17.30
CA ASN A 310 -14.21 -13.06 17.53
C ASN A 310 -13.21 -12.96 16.36
N LEU A 311 -13.14 -11.80 15.72
CA LEU A 311 -12.14 -11.39 14.73
C LEU A 311 -11.45 -10.08 15.16
N GLY A 312 -11.46 -9.77 16.45
CA GLY A 312 -10.71 -8.66 17.04
C GLY A 312 -9.35 -9.13 17.57
N PHE A 313 -8.28 -8.81 16.84
CA PHE A 313 -6.90 -9.31 17.04
C PHE A 313 -6.16 -8.75 18.27
N GLU A 314 -6.80 -8.64 19.45
CA GLU A 314 -6.13 -8.23 20.70
C GLU A 314 -6.94 -8.57 21.96
N HIS A 315 -8.27 -8.40 21.89
CA HIS A 315 -9.17 -8.66 23.00
C HIS A 315 -10.00 -9.92 22.75
N SER A 316 -9.72 -10.97 23.52
CA SER A 316 -10.69 -12.01 23.85
C SER A 316 -11.93 -11.39 24.51
N VAL A 317 -13.09 -12.01 24.29
CA VAL A 317 -14.39 -11.48 24.75
C VAL A 317 -15.23 -12.56 25.45
N LYS A 318 -16.13 -12.11 26.33
CA LYS A 318 -17.31 -12.88 26.73
C LYS A 318 -18.54 -12.34 26.02
N VAL A 319 -19.52 -13.21 25.82
CA VAL A 319 -20.85 -12.88 25.27
C VAL A 319 -21.93 -13.39 26.20
N SER A 320 -22.99 -12.61 26.43
CA SER A 320 -24.24 -13.07 27.05
C SER A 320 -25.45 -12.55 26.25
N ILE A 321 -26.63 -13.13 26.47
CA ILE A 321 -27.88 -12.65 25.86
C ILE A 321 -28.91 -12.50 26.98
N ASP A 322 -29.45 -11.30 27.15
CA ASP A 322 -30.32 -11.03 28.29
C ASP A 322 -31.59 -11.89 28.26
N HIS A 323 -31.91 -12.51 29.41
CA HIS A 323 -32.97 -13.50 29.61
C HIS A 323 -32.84 -14.82 28.81
N HIS A 324 -31.74 -15.07 28.08
CA HIS A 324 -31.59 -16.27 27.25
C HIS A 324 -30.37 -17.10 27.66
N LYS A 325 -30.56 -18.41 27.85
CA LYS A 325 -29.46 -19.37 27.95
C LYS A 325 -28.97 -19.81 26.58
N MET A 326 -27.66 -20.00 26.47
CA MET A 326 -26.98 -20.48 25.28
C MET A 326 -26.51 -21.92 25.50
N THR A 327 -27.00 -22.85 24.68
CA THR A 327 -26.47 -24.22 24.64
C THR A 327 -25.36 -24.28 23.60
N LEU A 328 -24.11 -24.32 24.03
CA LEU A 328 -22.96 -24.60 23.17
C LEU A 328 -23.16 -25.96 22.47
N VAL A 329 -23.03 -25.99 21.15
CA VAL A 329 -23.13 -27.23 20.35
C VAL A 329 -21.93 -27.48 19.44
N ALA A 330 -21.13 -26.46 19.14
CA ALA A 330 -19.83 -26.61 18.48
C ALA A 330 -18.82 -25.56 18.98
N ASN A 331 -17.54 -25.89 18.93
CA ASN A 331 -16.41 -24.98 19.16
C ASN A 331 -15.57 -24.85 17.87
N ASN A 332 -14.38 -24.26 17.96
CA ASN A 332 -13.49 -24.07 16.81
C ASN A 332 -12.88 -25.37 16.22
N GLY A 333 -12.98 -26.52 16.90
CA GLY A 333 -12.58 -27.85 16.39
C GLY A 333 -13.74 -28.74 15.93
N GLY A 334 -15.00 -28.30 16.05
CA GLY A 334 -16.19 -29.02 15.59
C GLY A 334 -17.29 -29.15 16.63
N PHE A 335 -18.18 -30.15 16.47
CA PHE A 335 -19.31 -30.37 17.37
C PHE A 335 -18.76 -30.82 18.72
N VAL A 336 -19.43 -30.40 19.79
CA VAL A 336 -19.07 -30.75 21.17
C VAL A 336 -20.23 -31.42 21.88
N PHE A 337 -19.95 -32.07 23.01
CA PHE A 337 -21.01 -32.47 23.94
C PHE A 337 -21.73 -31.20 24.45
N PRO A 338 -23.08 -31.09 24.36
CA PRO A 338 -23.73 -29.83 24.64
C PRO A 338 -23.64 -29.39 26.09
N GLU A 339 -23.24 -28.13 26.29
CA GLU A 339 -23.18 -27.48 27.59
C GLU A 339 -24.03 -26.20 27.55
N THR A 340 -24.84 -25.94 28.57
CA THR A 340 -25.76 -24.79 28.60
C THR A 340 -25.30 -23.77 29.62
N SER A 341 -25.09 -22.54 29.17
CA SER A 341 -24.63 -21.44 30.02
C SER A 341 -25.28 -20.10 29.71
N ASP A 342 -25.17 -19.20 30.69
CA ASP A 342 -25.61 -17.80 30.61
C ASP A 342 -24.61 -16.92 29.87
N VAL A 343 -23.32 -17.26 29.97
CA VAL A 343 -22.20 -16.53 29.35
C VAL A 343 -21.27 -17.51 28.66
N VAL A 344 -20.80 -17.18 27.45
CA VAL A 344 -19.81 -17.97 26.72
C VAL A 344 -18.55 -17.12 26.51
N TYR A 345 -17.39 -17.69 26.81
CA TYR A 345 -16.09 -17.08 26.54
C TYR A 345 -15.59 -17.45 25.14
N ILE A 346 -15.01 -16.47 24.45
CA ILE A 346 -14.52 -16.58 23.07
C ILE A 346 -13.14 -15.91 22.98
N PRO A 347 -12.04 -16.68 23.00
CA PRO A 347 -10.71 -16.18 22.68
C PRO A 347 -10.65 -15.49 21.31
N ASP A 348 -9.64 -14.69 21.02
CA ASP A 348 -9.38 -14.21 19.65
C ASP A 348 -8.46 -15.17 18.84
N PRO A 349 -8.63 -15.30 17.50
CA PRO A 349 -9.87 -15.20 16.73
C PRO A 349 -10.69 -16.50 16.82
N SER A 350 -11.27 -16.82 17.98
CA SER A 350 -12.00 -18.07 18.22
C SER A 350 -13.47 -17.97 17.79
N ARG A 351 -14.13 -19.13 17.73
CA ARG A 351 -15.54 -19.25 17.32
C ARG A 351 -16.26 -20.34 18.11
N VAL A 352 -17.57 -20.15 18.29
CA VAL A 352 -18.48 -21.06 18.97
C VAL A 352 -19.84 -21.06 18.28
N THR A 353 -20.50 -22.21 18.22
CA THR A 353 -21.89 -22.31 17.78
C THR A 353 -22.78 -22.53 19.01
N VAL A 354 -23.71 -21.62 19.25
CA VAL A 354 -24.69 -21.70 20.32
C VAL A 354 -26.10 -21.90 19.76
N LEU A 355 -26.86 -22.78 20.40
CA LEU A 355 -28.28 -22.98 20.21
C LEU A 355 -29.02 -22.21 21.30
N ILE A 356 -29.94 -21.34 20.89
CA ILE A 356 -30.78 -20.52 21.75
C ILE A 356 -32.21 -21.08 21.68
N HIS A 357 -32.83 -21.28 22.84
CA HIS A 357 -34.27 -21.49 22.94
C HIS A 357 -34.96 -20.12 23.00
N LEU A 358 -36.00 -19.93 22.19
CA LEU A 358 -36.70 -18.66 22.04
C LEU A 358 -38.04 -18.71 22.79
N ASP A 359 -37.95 -18.73 24.12
CA ASP A 359 -39.08 -18.83 25.07
C ASP A 359 -39.26 -17.59 25.95
N ALA A 360 -38.53 -16.51 25.68
CA ALA A 360 -38.78 -15.20 26.27
C ALA A 360 -40.03 -14.52 25.66
N GLU A 361 -40.53 -13.47 26.33
CA GLU A 361 -41.63 -12.66 25.81
C GLU A 361 -41.21 -11.89 24.53
N PRO A 362 -42.12 -11.54 23.61
CA PRO A 362 -41.75 -10.89 22.34
C PRO A 362 -41.29 -9.41 22.47
N ASP A 363 -40.04 -9.20 22.86
CA ASP A 363 -39.37 -7.89 22.94
C ASP A 363 -37.96 -7.88 22.29
N ASP A 364 -37.23 -6.77 22.43
CA ASP A 364 -35.82 -6.63 22.09
C ASP A 364 -34.96 -6.98 23.32
N TYR A 365 -33.89 -7.76 23.12
CA TYR A 365 -32.96 -8.14 24.19
C TYR A 365 -31.51 -7.83 23.79
N ALA A 366 -30.69 -7.37 24.74
CA ALA A 366 -29.29 -7.08 24.43
C ALA A 366 -28.46 -8.37 24.40
N ILE A 367 -27.73 -8.53 23.30
CA ILE A 367 -26.54 -9.39 23.20
C ILE A 367 -25.39 -8.54 23.74
N ARG A 368 -24.87 -8.86 24.92
CA ARG A 368 -23.79 -8.12 25.59
C ARG A 368 -22.46 -8.73 25.20
N ILE A 369 -21.49 -7.88 24.89
CA ILE A 369 -20.12 -8.29 24.56
C ILE A 369 -19.17 -7.44 25.39
N SER A 370 -18.27 -8.08 26.12
CA SER A 370 -17.28 -7.38 26.96
C SER A 370 -15.91 -8.03 26.80
N SER A 371 -14.87 -7.20 26.72
CA SER A 371 -13.48 -7.65 26.71
C SER A 371 -13.13 -8.35 28.02
N THR A 372 -12.22 -9.34 27.95
CA THR A 372 -11.56 -9.93 29.12
C THR A 372 -10.13 -9.41 29.29
N SER A 373 -9.82 -8.22 28.76
CA SER A 373 -8.49 -7.61 28.87
C SER A 373 -8.28 -6.97 30.24
N GLU A 374 -7.17 -7.30 30.89
CA GLU A 374 -6.73 -6.63 32.13
C GLU A 374 -6.14 -5.23 31.88
N LEU A 375 -6.10 -4.78 30.61
CA LEU A 375 -5.55 -3.48 30.19
C LEU A 375 -6.63 -2.48 29.73
N GLN A 376 -7.86 -2.93 29.43
CA GLN A 376 -8.95 -2.03 29.00
C GLN A 376 -10.36 -2.51 29.39
N ASN A 377 -11.14 -1.62 30.02
CA ASN A 377 -12.60 -1.70 30.12
C ASN A 377 -13.23 -1.36 28.75
N LEU A 378 -13.49 -2.38 27.94
CA LEU A 378 -14.05 -2.25 26.58
C LEU A 378 -15.25 -3.18 26.39
N HIS A 379 -16.37 -2.65 25.91
CA HIS A 379 -17.64 -3.38 25.73
C HIS A 379 -18.45 -2.85 24.53
N GLY A 380 -19.44 -3.64 24.11
CA GLY A 380 -20.38 -3.31 23.04
C GLY A 380 -21.61 -4.22 23.03
N TYR A 381 -22.53 -3.96 22.09
CA TYR A 381 -23.84 -4.63 22.06
C TYR A 381 -24.32 -4.97 20.65
N ALA A 382 -25.18 -5.98 20.56
CA ALA A 382 -26.12 -6.19 19.47
C ALA A 382 -27.53 -6.45 20.05
N ILE A 383 -28.56 -6.45 19.22
CA ILE A 383 -29.95 -6.64 19.64
C ILE A 383 -30.49 -7.96 19.09
N LEU A 384 -30.94 -8.87 19.97
CA LEU A 384 -31.77 -10.01 19.60
C LEU A 384 -33.24 -9.53 19.58
N ARG A 385 -33.85 -9.43 18.40
CA ARG A 385 -35.18 -8.86 18.20
C ARG A 385 -36.23 -9.94 17.98
N TYR A 386 -37.24 -9.99 18.85
CA TYR A 386 -38.46 -10.75 18.58
C TYR A 386 -39.41 -9.98 17.66
N ARG A 387 -40.26 -10.72 16.95
CA ARG A 387 -41.20 -10.20 15.95
C ARG A 387 -42.41 -9.48 16.57
N ALA A 388 -42.15 -8.34 17.21
CA ALA A 388 -43.15 -7.41 17.71
C ALA A 388 -43.65 -6.45 16.60
N LYS A 389 -44.87 -5.93 16.73
CA LYS A 389 -45.39 -4.85 15.87
C LYS A 389 -44.94 -3.48 16.39
N ARG A 390 -43.65 -3.16 16.25
CA ARG A 390 -43.13 -1.79 16.46
C ARG A 390 -42.84 -1.14 15.10
N PRO A 391 -43.32 0.09 14.83
CA PRO A 391 -42.83 0.85 13.68
C PRO A 391 -41.37 1.27 13.93
N PRO A 392 -40.49 1.27 12.92
CA PRO A 392 -39.16 1.87 13.07
C PRO A 392 -39.30 3.36 13.40
N GLN A 393 -38.61 3.79 14.45
CA GLN A 393 -38.44 5.20 14.76
C GLN A 393 -37.23 5.71 13.97
N TYR A 394 -37.46 6.65 13.06
CA TYR A 394 -36.41 7.24 12.23
C TYR A 394 -35.95 8.57 12.83
N GLY A 395 -34.64 8.73 12.99
CA GLY A 395 -34.00 10.00 13.42
C GLY A 395 -33.61 10.09 14.90
N GLU A 396 -34.05 9.14 15.73
CA GLU A 396 -33.62 9.01 17.13
C GLU A 396 -32.57 7.87 17.25
N PRO A 397 -31.58 7.97 18.17
CA PRO A 397 -30.63 6.89 18.42
C PRO A 397 -31.28 5.56 18.82
N MET A 398 -30.75 4.44 18.34
CA MET A 398 -31.19 3.12 18.81
C MET A 398 -30.86 2.95 20.30
N ALA A 399 -31.89 2.95 21.15
CA ALA A 399 -31.79 2.73 22.58
C ALA A 399 -31.47 1.25 22.90
N LEU A 400 -30.74 1.02 23.99
CA LEU A 400 -30.58 -0.32 24.56
C LEU A 400 -31.88 -0.76 25.27
N PRO A 401 -32.27 -2.05 25.19
CA PRO A 401 -33.38 -2.58 25.96
C PRO A 401 -33.22 -2.37 27.47
N SER A 402 -34.33 -2.03 28.15
CA SER A 402 -34.35 -1.85 29.59
C SER A 402 -34.25 -3.20 30.31
N THR A 403 -33.29 -3.34 31.24
CA THR A 403 -33.07 -4.58 32.00
C THR A 403 -32.94 -4.31 33.49
N THR A 404 -33.48 -5.21 34.33
CA THR A 404 -33.13 -5.29 35.75
C THR A 404 -31.64 -5.63 35.92
N PRO A 405 -30.88 -4.96 36.81
CA PRO A 405 -29.47 -5.30 37.07
C PRO A 405 -29.26 -6.78 37.46
N GLU A 406 -30.24 -7.37 38.16
CA GLU A 406 -30.22 -8.76 38.63
C GLU A 406 -30.28 -9.78 37.49
N THR A 407 -30.77 -9.38 36.30
CA THR A 407 -30.85 -10.23 35.10
C THR A 407 -29.66 -10.08 34.15
N VAL A 408 -28.71 -9.18 34.46
CA VAL A 408 -27.48 -9.00 33.67
C VAL A 408 -26.44 -10.03 34.10
N CYS A 409 -26.05 -10.92 33.19
CA CYS A 409 -25.05 -11.95 33.47
C CYS A 409 -23.60 -11.55 33.13
N LEU A 410 -23.40 -10.56 32.27
CA LEU A 410 -22.09 -10.06 31.85
C LEU A 410 -21.99 -8.55 32.08
N PHE A 411 -20.97 -8.14 32.82
CA PHE A 411 -20.68 -6.74 33.13
C PHE A 411 -19.69 -6.11 32.11
N PRO A 412 -19.61 -4.77 32.00
CA PRO A 412 -18.76 -4.07 31.02
C PRO A 412 -17.25 -4.32 31.15
N ASP A 413 -16.78 -4.79 32.30
CA ASP A 413 -15.39 -5.17 32.61
C ASP A 413 -15.07 -6.65 32.30
N GLY A 414 -16.00 -7.36 31.66
CA GLY A 414 -15.85 -8.79 31.40
C GLY A 414 -16.07 -9.69 32.61
N ASN A 415 -16.45 -9.15 33.78
CA ASN A 415 -16.83 -9.99 34.92
C ASN A 415 -18.20 -10.65 34.70
N THR A 416 -18.30 -11.90 35.13
CA THR A 416 -19.56 -12.67 35.12
C THR A 416 -20.28 -12.42 36.45
N ASN A 417 -21.59 -12.16 36.40
CA ASN A 417 -22.42 -12.09 37.60
C ASN A 417 -22.39 -13.45 38.35
N PRO A 418 -22.07 -13.51 39.67
CA PRO A 418 -21.95 -14.76 40.42
C PRO A 418 -23.18 -15.69 40.42
N SER A 419 -24.37 -15.23 40.02
CA SER A 419 -25.56 -16.08 39.83
C SER A 419 -25.61 -16.81 38.48
N CYS A 420 -24.74 -16.44 37.53
CA CYS A 420 -24.73 -16.93 36.15
C CYS A 420 -23.49 -17.80 35.89
N ASN A 421 -23.60 -18.86 35.08
CA ASN A 421 -22.44 -19.69 34.73
C ASN A 421 -21.74 -19.20 33.44
N THR A 422 -20.44 -19.48 33.34
CA THR A 422 -19.64 -19.25 32.13
C THR A 422 -19.08 -20.56 31.61
N THR A 423 -19.29 -20.85 30.31
CA THR A 423 -18.62 -21.96 29.61
C THR A 423 -17.41 -21.43 28.85
N ASP A 424 -16.29 -22.15 28.93
CA ASP A 424 -15.16 -22.00 28.02
C ASP A 424 -15.12 -23.17 27.02
N ALA A 425 -15.40 -22.85 25.76
CA ALA A 425 -15.55 -23.82 24.70
C ALA A 425 -14.24 -24.54 24.30
N GLN A 426 -13.06 -24.08 24.75
CA GLN A 426 -11.79 -24.74 24.42
C GLN A 426 -11.57 -26.05 25.19
N PHE A 427 -12.24 -26.22 26.35
CA PHE A 427 -12.14 -27.43 27.17
C PHE A 427 -13.29 -28.42 26.98
N VAL A 428 -14.36 -28.03 26.29
CA VAL A 428 -15.55 -28.90 26.10
C VAL A 428 -15.22 -30.02 25.09
N PRO A 429 -15.45 -31.31 25.43
CA PRO A 429 -15.01 -32.41 24.58
C PRO A 429 -15.78 -32.53 23.25
N PRO A 430 -15.12 -33.00 22.17
CA PRO A 430 -15.73 -33.15 20.85
C PRO A 430 -16.83 -34.23 20.84
N TYR A 431 -17.81 -34.05 19.95
CA TYR A 431 -18.88 -34.99 19.64
C TYR A 431 -18.85 -35.40 18.15
N PRO A 432 -18.84 -36.71 17.81
CA PRO A 432 -18.61 -37.84 18.72
C PRO A 432 -17.25 -37.77 19.43
N ALA A 433 -17.13 -38.48 20.55
CA ALA A 433 -15.90 -38.50 21.34
C ALA A 433 -14.69 -38.93 20.49
N ASN A 434 -13.65 -38.09 20.48
CA ASN A 434 -12.47 -38.24 19.63
C ASN A 434 -11.21 -38.22 20.51
N PRO A 435 -10.80 -39.38 21.07
CA PRO A 435 -9.67 -39.44 21.98
C PRO A 435 -8.34 -39.09 21.30
N PRO A 436 -7.34 -38.54 22.01
CA PRO A 436 -6.05 -38.18 21.42
C PRO A 436 -5.33 -39.39 20.82
N VAL A 437 -4.65 -39.17 19.69
CA VAL A 437 -3.83 -40.24 19.09
C VAL A 437 -2.68 -40.61 20.02
N SER A 438 -2.52 -41.91 20.24
CA SER A 438 -1.41 -42.51 20.99
C SER A 438 -0.47 -43.26 20.04
N VAL A 439 0.84 -43.08 20.20
CA VAL A 439 1.84 -43.95 19.52
C VAL A 439 1.63 -45.41 19.89
N ASN A 440 1.28 -45.68 21.16
CA ASN A 440 1.03 -47.02 21.68
C ASN A 440 -0.18 -47.01 22.60
N LYS A 441 -1.18 -47.89 22.34
CA LYS A 441 -2.39 -48.01 23.18
C LYS A 441 -2.11 -48.42 24.63
N ARG A 442 -0.91 -48.93 24.95
CA ARG A 442 -0.45 -49.22 26.32
C ARG A 442 0.28 -48.05 27.00
N ARG A 443 0.57 -46.97 26.25
CA ARG A 443 1.21 -45.73 26.70
C ARG A 443 0.52 -44.53 26.03
N PRO A 444 -0.74 -44.21 26.39
CA PRO A 444 -1.47 -43.12 25.74
C PRO A 444 -0.77 -41.76 25.87
N ALA A 445 0.02 -41.56 26.92
CA ALA A 445 0.83 -40.37 27.14
C ALA A 445 2.00 -40.20 26.16
N GLN A 446 2.43 -41.25 25.46
CA GLN A 446 3.60 -41.22 24.59
C GLN A 446 3.29 -40.58 23.23
N ALA A 447 4.14 -39.62 22.82
CA ALA A 447 4.24 -39.05 21.49
C ALA A 447 5.57 -39.47 20.81
N ASP A 448 5.68 -39.30 19.49
CA ASP A 448 6.93 -39.58 18.75
C ASP A 448 7.91 -38.41 18.91
N PHE A 449 7.38 -37.19 18.94
CA PHE A 449 8.13 -35.96 19.17
C PHE A 449 7.48 -35.12 20.28
N THR A 450 8.32 -34.44 21.07
CA THR A 450 7.88 -33.43 22.04
C THR A 450 8.74 -32.19 21.91
N PHE A 451 8.12 -31.06 21.59
CA PHE A 451 8.78 -29.76 21.57
C PHE A 451 8.38 -28.96 22.82
N ARG A 452 9.37 -28.32 23.45
CA ARG A 452 9.14 -27.31 24.49
C ARG A 452 9.34 -25.93 23.89
N LEU A 453 8.28 -25.14 23.94
CA LEU A 453 8.19 -23.77 23.46
C LEU A 453 8.04 -22.84 24.67
N ALA A 454 8.52 -21.62 24.55
CA ALA A 454 8.41 -20.59 25.56
C ALA A 454 7.93 -19.30 24.90
N ALA A 455 6.74 -18.82 25.28
CA ALA A 455 6.24 -17.50 24.95
C ALA A 455 6.98 -16.48 25.84
N ASP A 456 7.93 -15.77 25.26
CA ASP A 456 8.91 -14.95 25.95
C ASP A 456 9.40 -13.81 25.03
N SER A 457 10.29 -12.96 25.54
CA SER A 457 10.75 -11.74 24.86
C SER A 457 12.27 -11.52 24.94
N GLN A 458 12.79 -10.73 24.01
CA GLN A 458 14.16 -10.23 24.02
C GLN A 458 14.17 -8.72 23.68
N PRO A 459 15.16 -7.93 24.15
CA PRO A 459 15.36 -6.58 23.64
C PRO A 459 15.62 -6.59 22.13
N SER A 460 14.97 -5.70 21.37
CA SER A 460 15.29 -5.55 19.95
C SER A 460 16.69 -4.98 19.75
N LYS A 461 17.28 -5.26 18.57
CA LYS A 461 18.51 -4.62 18.10
C LYS A 461 18.27 -3.32 17.35
N THR A 462 17.05 -3.09 16.86
CA THR A 462 16.71 -2.01 15.91
C THR A 462 15.53 -1.18 16.37
N GLU A 463 14.56 -1.78 17.07
CA GLU A 463 13.32 -1.13 17.52
C GLU A 463 13.40 -0.70 19.00
N ARG A 464 12.50 0.19 19.44
CA ARG A 464 12.37 0.58 20.86
C ARG A 464 11.47 -0.32 21.70
N VAL A 465 10.86 -1.34 21.10
CA VAL A 465 10.06 -2.38 21.78
C VAL A 465 10.81 -3.71 21.85
N PRO A 466 10.44 -4.62 22.77
CA PRO A 466 10.92 -6.00 22.74
C PRO A 466 10.46 -6.74 21.47
N GLU A 467 11.25 -7.72 21.06
CA GLU A 467 10.87 -8.75 20.10
C GLU A 467 10.35 -9.97 20.86
N TYR A 468 9.29 -10.60 20.37
CA TYR A 468 8.66 -11.75 21.03
C TYR A 468 8.90 -13.04 20.26
N PHE A 469 8.91 -14.19 20.95
CA PHE A 469 9.16 -15.49 20.32
C PHE A 469 8.42 -16.65 20.98
N LEU A 470 8.33 -17.77 20.25
CA LEU A 470 7.91 -19.08 20.78
C LEU A 470 9.04 -20.10 20.87
N ASN A 471 10.05 -20.04 19.99
CA ASN A 471 11.09 -21.06 19.85
C ASN A 471 12.52 -20.49 19.98
N GLY A 472 12.71 -19.42 20.75
CA GLY A 472 14.04 -18.85 21.06
C GLY A 472 14.68 -17.97 19.98
N LYS A 473 13.91 -17.61 18.94
CA LYS A 473 14.13 -16.45 18.06
C LYS A 473 12.75 -15.92 17.62
N PRO A 474 12.58 -14.62 17.37
CA PRO A 474 11.37 -14.08 16.75
C PRO A 474 11.29 -14.50 15.26
N TRP A 475 10.08 -14.52 14.71
CA TRP A 475 9.82 -14.65 13.27
C TRP A 475 9.16 -13.36 12.78
N GLN A 476 9.96 -12.42 12.27
CA GLN A 476 9.54 -11.04 12.00
C GLN A 476 8.60 -10.94 10.78
N LEU A 477 7.77 -9.89 10.74
CA LEU A 477 6.82 -9.66 9.63
C LEU A 477 7.47 -9.60 8.24
N PHE A 478 8.75 -9.20 8.13
CA PHE A 478 9.46 -9.17 6.84
C PHE A 478 9.56 -10.55 6.18
N HIS A 479 9.45 -11.64 6.95
CA HIS A 479 9.38 -13.00 6.40
C HIS A 479 8.19 -13.16 5.44
N GLY A 480 7.09 -12.40 5.63
CA GLY A 480 5.94 -12.39 4.73
C GLY A 480 6.27 -11.97 3.28
N SER A 481 7.36 -11.23 3.06
CA SER A 481 7.85 -10.85 1.73
C SER A 481 9.02 -11.72 1.23
N MET A 482 9.60 -12.58 2.08
CA MET A 482 10.68 -13.51 1.71
C MET A 482 10.17 -14.70 0.89
N MET A 483 11.11 -15.50 0.35
CA MET A 483 10.81 -16.80 -0.22
C MET A 483 10.01 -17.67 0.77
N PRO A 484 8.84 -18.24 0.38
CA PRO A 484 8.02 -19.04 1.27
C PRO A 484 8.74 -20.29 1.76
N LEU A 485 8.64 -20.58 3.07
CA LEU A 485 9.30 -21.73 3.70
C LEU A 485 8.98 -23.08 3.00
N LEU A 486 7.79 -23.22 2.41
CA LEU A 486 7.34 -24.37 1.62
C LEU A 486 8.19 -24.61 0.34
N PHE A 487 8.93 -23.60 -0.14
CA PHE A 487 9.70 -23.64 -1.39
C PHE A 487 11.20 -23.88 -1.17
N HIS A 488 11.68 -23.86 0.08
CA HIS A 488 13.07 -24.18 0.43
C HIS A 488 13.42 -25.63 0.11
N ALA A 489 14.68 -25.90 -0.23
CA ALA A 489 15.16 -27.25 -0.48
C ALA A 489 15.23 -28.04 0.84
N VAL A 490 14.74 -29.29 0.83
CA VAL A 490 14.52 -30.08 2.06
C VAL A 490 15.82 -30.54 2.75
N ASN A 491 16.98 -30.25 2.15
CA ASN A 491 18.31 -30.45 2.71
C ASN A 491 18.95 -29.17 3.28
N GLU A 492 18.25 -28.03 3.29
CA GLU A 492 18.71 -26.81 3.93
C GLU A 492 18.66 -26.91 5.47
N THR A 493 19.67 -26.31 6.13
CA THR A 493 19.76 -26.26 7.60
C THR A 493 18.81 -25.19 8.13
N LEU A 494 17.53 -25.54 8.28
CA LEU A 494 16.52 -24.66 8.87
C LEU A 494 16.76 -24.49 10.37
N ASP A 495 17.12 -23.27 10.77
CA ASP A 495 17.44 -22.90 12.15
C ASP A 495 16.20 -22.41 12.92
N LYS A 496 16.33 -22.21 14.24
CA LYS A 496 15.27 -21.59 15.06
C LYS A 496 14.81 -20.26 14.45
N PRO A 497 13.49 -19.97 14.45
CA PRO A 497 12.45 -20.65 15.21
C PRO A 497 11.80 -21.87 14.55
N VAL A 498 12.18 -22.29 13.33
CA VAL A 498 11.45 -23.33 12.58
C VAL A 498 11.47 -24.70 13.29
N ILE A 499 10.36 -25.44 13.21
CA ILE A 499 10.26 -26.87 13.50
C ILE A 499 10.22 -27.64 12.16
N SER A 500 11.06 -28.65 12.00
CA SER A 500 11.18 -29.46 10.77
C SER A 500 11.42 -30.93 11.09
N ASN A 501 11.58 -31.76 10.05
CA ASN A 501 11.85 -33.20 10.16
C ASN A 501 10.75 -33.98 10.93
N LEU A 502 9.48 -33.71 10.61
CA LEU A 502 8.31 -34.41 11.14
C LEU A 502 7.73 -35.38 10.10
N PRO A 503 7.97 -36.71 10.19
CA PRO A 503 7.47 -37.67 9.22
C PRO A 503 5.94 -37.78 9.19
N LEU A 504 5.39 -38.14 8.03
CA LEU A 504 3.97 -38.46 7.89
C LEU A 504 3.55 -39.55 8.87
N GLY A 505 2.49 -39.28 9.63
CA GLY A 505 1.90 -40.21 10.60
C GLY A 505 2.35 -40.01 12.05
N SER A 506 3.40 -39.22 12.32
CA SER A 506 3.93 -39.00 13.67
C SER A 506 2.96 -38.23 14.59
N VAL A 507 2.99 -38.59 15.87
CA VAL A 507 2.29 -37.89 16.97
C VAL A 507 3.23 -36.86 17.59
N VAL A 508 2.77 -35.62 17.71
CA VAL A 508 3.58 -34.50 18.19
C VAL A 508 2.91 -33.84 19.40
N ASP A 509 3.66 -33.68 20.49
CA ASP A 509 3.31 -32.84 21.63
C ASP A 509 4.02 -31.48 21.50
N LEU A 510 3.26 -30.38 21.63
CA LEU A 510 3.77 -29.03 21.86
C LEU A 510 3.47 -28.64 23.31
N ILE A 511 4.49 -28.58 24.15
CA ILE A 511 4.41 -28.07 25.52
C ILE A 511 4.83 -26.60 25.46
N ILE A 512 3.91 -25.69 25.73
CA ILE A 512 4.13 -24.25 25.62
C ILE A 512 4.09 -23.67 27.03
N GLU A 513 5.16 -23.03 27.48
CA GLU A 513 5.24 -22.31 28.76
C GLU A 513 5.19 -20.79 28.51
N ASN A 514 4.53 -20.06 29.40
CA ASN A 514 4.40 -18.61 29.32
C ASN A 514 5.33 -17.94 30.33
N HIS A 515 6.18 -17.03 29.87
CA HIS A 515 6.98 -16.17 30.73
C HIS A 515 6.41 -14.74 30.81
N ILE A 516 5.39 -14.43 30.02
CA ILE A 516 4.70 -13.14 30.00
C ILE A 516 3.54 -13.16 31.01
N ASN A 517 3.35 -12.04 31.70
CA ASN A 517 2.28 -11.86 32.69
C ASN A 517 0.95 -11.44 32.03
N GLU A 518 0.57 -12.12 30.95
CA GLU A 518 -0.70 -11.92 30.25
C GLU A 518 -1.14 -13.27 29.62
N THR A 519 -2.45 -13.48 29.50
CA THR A 519 -2.98 -14.63 28.77
C THR A 519 -2.92 -14.35 27.26
N ILE A 520 -2.29 -15.26 26.52
CA ILE A 520 -2.04 -15.11 25.09
C ILE A 520 -2.81 -16.19 24.33
N SER A 521 -3.71 -15.77 23.46
CA SER A 521 -4.41 -16.58 22.49
C SER A 521 -3.43 -17.05 21.39
N PHE A 522 -3.47 -18.34 21.04
CA PHE A 522 -2.65 -18.95 20.00
C PHE A 522 -3.50 -19.66 18.95
N TYR A 523 -3.16 -19.48 17.68
CA TYR A 523 -3.77 -20.16 16.54
C TYR A 523 -2.78 -21.14 15.89
N LYS A 524 -3.20 -22.39 15.64
CA LYS A 524 -2.45 -23.35 14.80
C LYS A 524 -3.13 -23.52 13.44
N HIS A 525 -2.35 -23.37 12.36
CA HIS A 525 -2.80 -23.65 10.99
C HIS A 525 -3.08 -25.14 10.76
N GLY A 526 -4.01 -25.41 9.83
CA GLY A 526 -4.36 -26.74 9.36
C GLY A 526 -5.46 -27.41 10.21
N GLU A 527 -5.28 -28.71 10.46
CA GLU A 527 -6.25 -29.54 11.19
C GLU A 527 -6.27 -29.26 12.71
N PRO A 528 -7.42 -29.42 13.39
CA PRO A 528 -7.53 -29.27 14.85
C PRO A 528 -6.61 -30.17 15.68
N SER A 529 -6.18 -29.64 16.82
CA SER A 529 -5.29 -30.26 17.81
C SER A 529 -6.01 -30.53 19.14
N TRP A 530 -5.61 -31.55 19.88
CA TRP A 530 -6.16 -31.85 21.20
C TRP A 530 -5.48 -30.98 22.27
N LEU A 531 -6.26 -30.17 22.99
CA LEU A 531 -5.78 -29.39 24.14
C LEU A 531 -5.74 -30.29 25.39
N LEU A 532 -4.62 -30.97 25.60
CA LEU A 532 -4.48 -31.97 26.67
C LEU A 532 -4.62 -31.34 28.07
N GLY A 533 -4.17 -30.09 28.24
CA GLY A 533 -4.30 -29.35 29.48
C GLY A 533 -3.76 -27.92 29.37
N SER A 534 -4.15 -27.07 30.32
CA SER A 534 -3.72 -25.67 30.43
C SER A 534 -3.79 -25.22 31.89
N SER A 535 -2.90 -24.32 32.32
CA SER A 535 -2.87 -23.82 33.70
C SER A 535 -2.08 -22.51 33.85
N ALA A 536 -2.59 -21.57 34.64
CA ALA A 536 -1.91 -20.30 34.95
C ALA A 536 -0.95 -20.39 36.14
N ASN A 537 -0.01 -19.45 36.24
CA ASN A 537 0.84 -19.22 37.42
C ASN A 537 1.67 -20.44 37.92
N GLN A 538 2.00 -21.39 37.05
CA GLN A 538 2.90 -22.51 37.35
C GLN A 538 3.63 -22.99 36.09
N LYS A 539 4.77 -23.67 36.26
CA LYS A 539 5.54 -24.27 35.16
C LYS A 539 5.06 -25.69 34.83
N PHE A 540 5.38 -26.19 33.63
CA PHE A 540 4.96 -27.54 33.22
C PHE A 540 5.71 -28.61 34.05
N PRO A 541 5.01 -29.58 34.68
CA PRO A 541 5.62 -30.43 35.70
C PRO A 541 6.51 -31.58 35.18
N GLY A 542 6.68 -31.78 33.86
CA GLY A 542 7.51 -32.86 33.27
C GLY A 542 8.54 -32.35 32.25
N LYS A 543 9.21 -33.27 31.53
CA LYS A 543 9.87 -32.95 30.24
C LYS A 543 8.98 -33.26 29.04
N THR A 544 8.18 -34.32 29.16
CA THR A 544 7.18 -34.81 28.21
C THR A 544 5.84 -34.98 28.93
N VAL A 545 4.77 -35.27 28.17
CA VAL A 545 3.46 -35.66 28.74
C VAL A 545 3.56 -36.98 29.50
N GLU A 546 4.36 -37.95 29.01
CA GLU A 546 4.63 -39.22 29.70
C GLU A 546 5.40 -39.03 31.02
N ASP A 547 6.43 -38.16 31.04
CA ASP A 547 7.16 -37.79 32.27
C ASP A 547 6.26 -37.12 33.31
N ALA A 548 5.34 -36.24 32.87
CA ALA A 548 4.50 -35.45 33.76
C ALA A 548 3.52 -36.36 34.52
N ILE A 549 2.82 -37.24 33.79
CA ILE A 549 1.77 -38.12 34.35
C ILE A 549 2.35 -39.21 35.27
N GLN A 550 3.65 -39.52 35.15
CA GLN A 550 4.35 -40.43 36.07
C GLN A 550 4.75 -39.79 37.41
N ARG A 551 4.59 -38.48 37.61
CA ARG A 551 5.02 -37.80 38.85
C ARG A 551 3.94 -37.81 39.94
N PRO A 552 4.30 -38.16 41.20
CA PRO A 552 3.38 -38.05 42.33
C PRO A 552 2.79 -36.64 42.46
N GLY A 553 1.46 -36.54 42.51
CA GLY A 553 0.72 -35.29 42.60
C GLY A 553 0.20 -34.74 41.26
N VAL A 554 0.75 -35.15 40.12
CA VAL A 554 0.21 -34.79 38.80
C VAL A 554 -0.95 -35.72 38.48
N SER A 555 -2.17 -35.30 38.81
CA SER A 555 -3.38 -36.09 38.53
C SER A 555 -3.84 -35.96 37.07
N GLU A 556 -4.64 -36.93 36.60
CA GLU A 556 -5.36 -36.91 35.32
C GLU A 556 -6.25 -35.66 35.11
N LYS A 557 -6.52 -34.88 36.16
CA LYS A 557 -7.21 -33.57 36.06
C LYS A 557 -6.36 -32.47 35.41
N LEU A 558 -5.03 -32.60 35.40
CA LEU A 558 -4.13 -31.64 34.76
C LEU A 558 -3.90 -31.94 33.27
N LEU A 559 -4.01 -33.21 32.87
CA LEU A 559 -3.77 -33.67 31.51
C LEU A 559 -4.82 -34.73 31.11
N ASN A 560 -5.84 -34.30 30.37
CA ASN A 560 -6.93 -35.13 29.89
C ASN A 560 -6.51 -35.90 28.63
N LEU A 561 -6.08 -37.15 28.82
CA LEU A 561 -5.76 -38.08 27.71
C LEU A 561 -6.96 -38.91 27.23
N HIS A 562 -8.18 -38.66 27.72
CA HIS A 562 -9.35 -39.50 27.46
C HIS A 562 -10.29 -38.90 26.43
N ASN A 563 -10.71 -37.65 26.62
CA ASN A 563 -11.53 -36.89 25.68
C ASN A 563 -11.36 -35.39 26.00
N PRO A 564 -10.20 -34.79 25.69
CA PRO A 564 -9.98 -33.35 25.82
C PRO A 564 -10.71 -32.57 24.73
N GLY A 565 -10.80 -31.24 24.90
CA GLY A 565 -11.23 -30.35 23.84
C GLY A 565 -10.36 -30.48 22.59
N LEU A 566 -11.02 -30.46 21.43
CA LEU A 566 -10.37 -30.42 20.12
C LEU A 566 -10.47 -28.97 19.61
N VAL A 567 -9.34 -28.36 19.24
CA VAL A 567 -9.25 -26.92 18.99
C VAL A 567 -8.23 -26.53 17.92
N ILE A 568 -8.45 -25.39 17.27
CA ILE A 568 -7.47 -24.68 16.43
C ILE A 568 -6.99 -23.36 17.05
N VAL A 569 -7.79 -22.75 17.93
CA VAL A 569 -7.38 -21.63 18.79
C VAL A 569 -7.53 -22.02 20.25
N HIS A 570 -6.52 -21.75 21.06
CA HIS A 570 -6.49 -21.99 22.50
C HIS A 570 -5.73 -20.87 23.24
N ASP A 571 -5.96 -20.75 24.54
CA ASP A 571 -5.24 -19.82 25.40
C ASP A 571 -4.03 -20.46 26.07
N LEU A 572 -2.92 -19.72 26.07
CA LEU A 572 -1.78 -19.90 26.95
C LEU A 572 -1.92 -18.90 28.14
N PRO A 573 -2.27 -19.35 29.36
CA PRO A 573 -2.53 -18.46 30.47
C PRO A 573 -1.27 -17.72 30.98
N ALA A 574 -1.47 -16.56 31.61
CA ALA A 574 -0.40 -15.77 32.24
C ALA A 574 0.49 -16.61 33.18
N LEU A 575 1.81 -16.47 33.03
CA LEU A 575 2.85 -17.17 33.80
C LEU A 575 2.64 -18.70 33.93
N GLY A 576 1.98 -19.29 32.93
CA GLY A 576 1.43 -20.64 32.94
C GLY A 576 2.00 -21.59 31.89
N TRP A 577 1.19 -22.57 31.50
CA TRP A 577 1.47 -23.48 30.38
C TRP A 577 0.20 -23.96 29.68
N SER A 578 0.35 -24.43 28.44
CA SER A 578 -0.64 -25.21 27.69
C SER A 578 0.04 -26.37 26.96
N VAL A 579 -0.71 -27.45 26.68
CA VAL A 579 -0.21 -28.59 25.90
C VAL A 579 -1.17 -28.92 24.77
N LEU A 580 -0.68 -28.77 23.53
CA LEU A 580 -1.36 -29.27 22.33
C LEU A 580 -0.75 -30.62 21.91
N ARG A 581 -1.60 -31.56 21.49
CA ARG A 581 -1.20 -32.74 20.73
C ARG A 581 -1.84 -32.71 19.35
N PHE A 582 -1.09 -33.08 18.32
CA PHE A 582 -1.62 -33.33 16.98
C PHE A 582 -0.95 -34.54 16.31
N LYS A 583 -1.43 -34.89 15.13
CA LYS A 583 -0.85 -35.93 14.28
C LYS A 583 -0.55 -35.35 12.90
N VAL A 584 0.68 -35.55 12.43
CA VAL A 584 1.10 -35.22 11.07
C VAL A 584 0.29 -36.07 10.08
N THR A 585 -0.52 -35.43 9.25
CA THR A 585 -1.50 -36.12 8.36
C THR A 585 -1.38 -35.77 6.89
N SER A 586 -0.77 -34.64 6.54
CA SER A 586 -0.45 -34.25 5.17
C SER A 586 0.98 -33.68 5.07
N GLN A 587 1.48 -33.49 3.84
CA GLN A 587 2.72 -32.77 3.59
C GLN A 587 2.37 -31.29 3.44
N THR A 588 2.83 -30.43 4.35
CA THR A 588 2.48 -29.02 4.39
C THR A 588 3.47 -28.19 5.22
N ALA A 589 3.47 -26.87 5.01
CA ALA A 589 4.02 -25.90 5.95
C ALA A 589 2.84 -25.27 6.71
N THR A 590 2.83 -25.42 8.03
CA THR A 590 1.88 -24.77 8.96
C THR A 590 2.65 -23.83 9.89
N MET A 591 1.93 -23.09 10.72
CA MET A 591 2.53 -22.39 11.86
C MET A 591 1.60 -22.42 13.07
N LEU A 592 2.19 -22.22 14.25
CA LEU A 592 1.50 -21.82 15.47
C LEU A 592 1.94 -20.38 15.78
N HIS A 593 1.00 -19.45 15.96
CA HIS A 593 1.31 -18.05 16.24
C HIS A 593 0.36 -17.40 17.23
N ALA A 594 0.83 -16.35 17.91
CA ALA A 594 -0.02 -15.51 18.73
C ALA A 594 -1.12 -14.86 17.88
N ALA A 595 -2.35 -14.88 18.37
CA ALA A 595 -3.51 -14.27 17.72
C ALA A 595 -3.59 -12.76 17.97
N LYS A 596 -3.13 -12.30 19.14
CA LYS A 596 -2.95 -10.88 19.47
C LYS A 596 -1.90 -10.22 18.57
N LEU A 597 -2.30 -9.13 17.92
CA LEU A 597 -1.56 -8.56 16.80
C LEU A 597 -0.23 -7.93 17.21
N ARG A 598 -0.11 -7.36 18.42
CA ARG A 598 1.19 -6.84 18.89
C ARG A 598 2.24 -7.93 19.05
N TYR A 599 1.86 -9.10 19.57
CA TYR A 599 2.77 -10.24 19.71
C TYR A 599 3.10 -10.90 18.36
N PHE A 600 2.11 -11.03 17.47
CA PHE A 600 2.33 -11.47 16.09
C PHE A 600 3.29 -10.54 15.33
N ALA A 601 3.02 -9.23 15.33
CA ALA A 601 3.78 -8.22 14.60
C ALA A 601 5.21 -7.96 15.13
N LEU A 602 5.55 -8.53 16.29
CA LEU A 602 6.87 -8.49 16.92
C LEU A 602 7.54 -9.88 17.00
N GLY A 603 6.91 -10.92 16.43
CA GLY A 603 7.58 -12.18 16.06
C GLY A 603 7.16 -13.45 16.80
N MET A 604 6.07 -13.45 17.56
CA MET A 604 5.63 -14.59 18.39
C MET A 604 4.97 -15.73 17.57
N THR A 605 5.75 -16.30 16.67
CA THR A 605 5.35 -17.32 15.68
C THR A 605 6.37 -18.46 15.63
N VAL A 606 5.90 -19.70 15.42
CA VAL A 606 6.73 -20.87 15.15
C VAL A 606 6.22 -21.58 13.88
N PRO A 607 6.96 -21.51 12.75
CA PRO A 607 6.68 -22.32 11.56
C PRO A 607 6.96 -23.80 11.81
N ILE A 608 6.16 -24.68 11.18
CA ILE A 608 6.21 -26.12 11.34
C ILE A 608 6.12 -26.78 9.95
N LEU A 609 7.13 -27.56 9.57
CA LEU A 609 7.09 -28.40 8.38
C LEU A 609 6.56 -29.79 8.75
N GLU A 610 5.29 -30.03 8.43
CA GLU A 610 4.57 -31.28 8.69
C GLU A 610 4.67 -32.20 7.46
N GLY A 611 5.17 -33.43 7.63
CA GLY A 611 5.23 -34.44 6.57
C GLY A 611 6.33 -34.23 5.51
N ILE A 612 7.04 -33.10 5.56
CA ILE A 612 8.11 -32.75 4.63
C ILE A 612 9.45 -33.15 5.26
N THR A 613 10.14 -34.12 4.64
CA THR A 613 11.46 -34.61 5.05
C THR A 613 12.31 -34.93 3.80
N VAL A 614 13.60 -35.22 3.99
CA VAL A 614 14.50 -35.63 2.87
C VAL A 614 13.99 -36.91 2.18
N ASP A 615 13.34 -37.82 2.91
CA ASP A 615 12.74 -39.05 2.38
C ASP A 615 11.35 -38.82 1.77
N THR A 616 10.60 -37.82 2.25
CA THR A 616 9.28 -37.44 1.73
C THR A 616 9.22 -35.95 1.39
N PRO A 617 9.94 -35.50 0.33
CA PRO A 617 9.87 -34.13 -0.14
C PRO A 617 8.50 -33.82 -0.75
N LEU A 618 8.08 -32.56 -0.68
CA LEU A 618 6.92 -32.05 -1.39
C LEU A 618 7.35 -31.52 -2.77
N LYS A 619 6.55 -31.76 -3.81
CA LYS A 619 6.67 -31.04 -5.08
C LYS A 619 5.60 -29.96 -5.18
N VAL A 620 6.02 -28.70 -5.21
CA VAL A 620 5.16 -27.54 -5.52
C VAL A 620 5.09 -27.36 -7.06
N PRO A 621 3.94 -26.94 -7.63
CA PRO A 621 3.83 -26.62 -9.05
C PRO A 621 4.70 -25.42 -9.44
N GLU A 622 5.28 -25.49 -10.63
CA GLU A 622 6.11 -24.42 -11.22
C GLU A 622 5.34 -23.08 -11.28
N SER A 623 4.09 -23.09 -11.72
CA SER A 623 3.18 -21.93 -11.75
C SER A 623 2.81 -21.33 -10.38
N VAL A 624 3.18 -21.98 -9.28
CA VAL A 624 3.00 -21.48 -7.90
C VAL A 624 4.31 -20.91 -7.33
N VAL A 625 5.46 -21.39 -7.80
CA VAL A 625 6.79 -20.86 -7.47
C VAL A 625 7.08 -19.61 -8.32
N GLU A 626 6.82 -19.69 -9.63
CA GLU A 626 7.02 -18.61 -10.63
C GLU A 626 5.92 -17.53 -10.63
N ARG A 627 5.01 -17.54 -9.64
CA ARG A 627 4.00 -16.48 -9.51
C ARG A 627 4.67 -15.11 -9.37
N PRO A 628 4.14 -14.01 -9.94
CA PRO A 628 4.71 -12.68 -9.75
C PRO A 628 4.83 -12.32 -8.27
N HIS A 629 6.05 -11.97 -7.85
CA HIS A 629 6.43 -11.62 -6.48
C HIS A 629 7.53 -10.55 -6.47
N VAL A 630 8.00 -10.16 -5.29
CA VAL A 630 9.17 -9.29 -5.10
C VAL A 630 10.24 -10.13 -4.39
N ASP A 631 11.45 -10.18 -4.95
CA ASP A 631 12.61 -10.82 -4.33
C ASP A 631 13.12 -9.99 -3.14
N PHE A 632 12.57 -10.23 -1.94
CA PHE A 632 13.05 -9.59 -0.71
C PHE A 632 14.07 -10.46 0.03
N LYS A 633 15.28 -9.90 0.25
CA LYS A 633 16.36 -10.51 1.02
C LYS A 633 16.78 -9.56 2.16
N PRO A 634 16.52 -9.90 3.44
CA PRO A 634 16.87 -9.05 4.57
C PRO A 634 18.38 -9.03 4.81
N ALA A 635 18.97 -7.85 4.93
CA ALA A 635 20.43 -7.66 4.92
C ALA A 635 21.20 -8.11 6.20
N HIS A 636 20.56 -8.74 7.19
CA HIS A 636 21.04 -8.70 8.59
C HIS A 636 20.94 -9.97 9.46
N ASP A 637 20.56 -11.16 8.94
CA ASP A 637 20.42 -12.38 9.78
C ASP A 637 21.59 -13.39 9.70
N ALA A 638 22.76 -12.95 9.22
CA ALA A 638 24.01 -13.71 9.36
C ALA A 638 24.74 -13.33 10.66
N ARG A 639 24.93 -14.31 11.56
CA ARG A 639 25.91 -14.20 12.65
C ARG A 639 27.31 -14.46 12.08
N ASP A 640 28.32 -13.86 12.69
CA ASP A 640 29.74 -13.97 12.35
C ASP A 640 30.18 -13.37 10.99
N SER A 641 30.18 -12.05 10.89
CA SER A 641 31.18 -11.31 10.09
C SER A 641 31.44 -9.89 10.64
N PRO A 642 32.70 -9.42 10.69
CA PRO A 642 33.04 -8.03 11.01
C PRO A 642 32.90 -7.13 9.77
N ALA A 643 32.34 -5.93 9.96
CA ALA A 643 31.97 -4.97 8.90
C ALA A 643 30.97 -5.52 7.88
N ILE A 644 29.71 -5.08 7.98
CA ILE A 644 28.69 -5.37 6.97
C ILE A 644 28.89 -4.41 5.80
N VAL A 645 29.29 -4.96 4.66
CA VAL A 645 29.05 -4.34 3.35
C VAL A 645 27.58 -4.62 3.02
N GLU A 646 26.87 -3.60 2.54
CA GLU A 646 25.46 -3.71 2.18
C GLU A 646 25.29 -4.71 1.02
N MET A 647 24.26 -5.57 1.09
CA MET A 647 23.95 -6.50 -0.01
C MET A 647 23.23 -5.75 -1.14
N ASP A 648 24.02 -4.99 -1.88
CA ASP A 648 23.63 -4.30 -3.10
C ASP A 648 23.43 -5.33 -4.23
N PHE A 649 22.19 -5.43 -4.71
CA PHE A 649 21.82 -6.34 -5.81
C PHE A 649 21.92 -5.69 -7.19
N SER A 650 22.28 -4.40 -7.28
CA SER A 650 22.40 -3.69 -8.55
C SER A 650 23.58 -4.19 -9.41
N CYS A 651 23.43 -4.12 -10.73
CA CYS A 651 24.56 -4.27 -11.65
C CYS A 651 25.42 -3.00 -11.54
N HIS A 652 26.69 -3.10 -11.17
CA HIS A 652 27.55 -1.93 -10.96
C HIS A 652 29.02 -2.17 -11.34
N VAL A 653 29.73 -1.09 -11.69
CA VAL A 653 31.12 -1.10 -12.16
C VAL A 653 31.91 0.00 -11.47
N SER A 654 32.86 -0.35 -10.62
CA SER A 654 33.74 0.61 -9.94
C SER A 654 34.88 1.03 -10.87
N ILE A 655 34.91 2.31 -11.22
CA ILE A 655 35.96 2.93 -12.05
C ILE A 655 36.90 3.72 -11.13
N LYS A 656 38.17 3.33 -11.12
CA LYS A 656 39.22 4.01 -10.37
C LYS A 656 40.09 4.83 -11.32
N ASN A 657 40.07 6.14 -11.14
CA ASN A 657 40.95 7.07 -11.83
C ASN A 657 42.30 7.14 -11.10
N GLU A 658 43.31 6.42 -11.60
CA GLU A 658 44.71 6.50 -11.15
C GLU A 658 45.54 7.46 -12.01
N SER A 659 44.88 8.46 -12.64
CA SER A 659 45.55 9.60 -13.29
C SER A 659 45.37 10.89 -12.49
N ASP A 660 46.20 11.90 -12.79
CA ASP A 660 46.16 13.20 -12.13
C ASP A 660 45.17 14.19 -12.80
N GLU A 661 44.38 13.74 -13.79
CA GLU A 661 43.39 14.56 -14.52
C GLU A 661 41.96 14.04 -14.25
N ASP A 662 40.96 14.92 -14.26
CA ASP A 662 39.55 14.52 -14.15
C ASP A 662 39.05 13.86 -15.46
N LEU A 663 38.28 12.78 -15.35
CA LEU A 663 37.63 12.14 -16.50
C LEU A 663 36.23 12.72 -16.68
N LEU A 664 36.01 13.45 -17.77
CA LEU A 664 34.75 14.13 -18.07
C LEU A 664 33.89 13.29 -19.01
N LEU A 665 32.60 13.17 -18.74
CA LEU A 665 31.65 12.44 -19.59
C LEU A 665 31.35 13.23 -20.87
N ASP A 666 31.78 12.72 -22.03
CA ASP A 666 31.48 13.31 -23.34
C ASP A 666 30.18 12.74 -23.93
N ASP A 667 29.99 11.42 -23.84
CA ASP A 667 28.77 10.73 -24.32
C ASP A 667 28.50 9.42 -23.55
N SER A 668 27.25 8.96 -23.58
CA SER A 668 26.85 7.63 -23.12
C SER A 668 25.56 7.18 -23.79
N GLY A 669 25.37 5.86 -23.92
CA GLY A 669 24.21 5.29 -24.57
C GLY A 669 23.79 3.94 -24.01
N LEU A 670 22.56 3.57 -24.34
CA LEU A 670 21.93 2.30 -24.00
C LEU A 670 21.60 1.57 -25.31
N ASP A 671 22.16 0.38 -25.50
CA ASP A 671 21.74 -0.54 -26.57
C ASP A 671 20.47 -1.31 -26.12
N SER A 672 20.33 -1.56 -24.82
CA SER A 672 19.10 -2.03 -24.17
C SER A 672 19.07 -1.70 -22.68
N GLY A 673 17.87 -1.65 -22.09
CA GLY A 673 17.68 -1.35 -20.67
C GLY A 673 17.64 0.14 -20.37
N ASN A 674 17.85 0.51 -19.10
CA ASN A 674 17.82 1.88 -18.61
C ASN A 674 19.08 2.18 -17.76
N TRP A 675 19.45 3.45 -17.66
CA TRP A 675 20.30 3.92 -16.57
C TRP A 675 19.44 4.12 -15.30
N PRO A 676 19.97 3.89 -14.09
CA PRO A 676 19.37 4.40 -12.86
C PRO A 676 19.33 5.93 -12.87
N LEU A 677 18.47 6.54 -12.06
CA LEU A 677 18.57 7.99 -11.84
C LEU A 677 20.00 8.32 -11.35
N ARG A 678 20.54 9.47 -11.78
CA ARG A 678 21.90 9.94 -11.43
C ARG A 678 23.06 9.15 -12.04
N GLN A 679 22.82 8.44 -13.15
CA GLN A 679 23.84 7.66 -13.87
C GLN A 679 23.74 7.87 -15.40
N PRO A 680 24.86 7.71 -16.15
CA PRO A 680 26.22 7.53 -15.65
C PRO A 680 26.80 8.84 -15.11
N LEU A 681 27.77 8.74 -14.20
CA LEU A 681 28.37 9.89 -13.50
C LEU A 681 29.13 10.82 -14.46
N ASN A 682 28.90 12.13 -14.37
CA ASN A 682 29.41 13.08 -15.35
C ASN A 682 30.89 13.48 -15.18
N VAL A 683 31.48 13.29 -13.98
CA VAL A 683 32.90 13.57 -13.69
C VAL A 683 33.47 12.53 -12.72
N ILE A 684 34.54 11.83 -13.13
CA ILE A 684 35.34 10.96 -12.25
C ILE A 684 36.65 11.67 -11.88
N GLU A 685 36.72 12.17 -10.66
CA GLU A 685 37.78 13.08 -10.21
C GLU A 685 39.17 12.40 -10.11
N ALA A 686 40.24 13.17 -10.34
CA ALA A 686 41.62 12.72 -10.27
C ALA A 686 41.95 11.98 -8.95
N GLY A 687 42.55 10.80 -9.05
CA GLY A 687 42.88 9.95 -7.89
C GLY A 687 41.69 9.29 -7.18
N THR A 688 40.45 9.45 -7.63
CA THR A 688 39.25 8.92 -6.96
C THR A 688 38.77 7.58 -7.53
N GLU A 689 37.86 6.92 -6.80
CA GLU A 689 37.12 5.73 -7.24
C GLU A 689 35.62 6.06 -7.21
N GLN A 690 34.93 5.81 -8.32
CA GLN A 690 33.49 6.04 -8.47
C GLN A 690 32.82 4.88 -9.20
N THR A 691 31.64 4.50 -8.75
CA THR A 691 30.89 3.34 -9.25
C THR A 691 29.76 3.79 -10.16
N ILE A 692 29.76 3.29 -11.39
CA ILE A 692 28.63 3.43 -12.32
C ILE A 692 27.64 2.30 -12.04
N TYR A 693 26.35 2.63 -12.01
CA TYR A 693 25.26 1.68 -11.79
C TYR A 693 24.41 1.51 -13.05
N LEU A 694 23.91 0.29 -13.29
CA LEU A 694 23.05 -0.09 -14.41
C LEU A 694 21.69 -0.53 -13.88
N ALA A 695 20.58 -0.08 -14.48
CA ALA A 695 19.26 -0.40 -13.93
C ALA A 695 18.85 -1.85 -14.22
N GLN A 696 18.06 -2.41 -13.31
CA GLN A 696 17.47 -3.74 -13.41
C GLN A 696 15.95 -3.62 -13.54
N PRO A 697 15.39 -3.50 -14.76
CA PRO A 697 13.97 -3.73 -14.97
C PRO A 697 13.65 -5.21 -14.72
N SER A 698 12.49 -5.50 -14.14
CA SER A 698 12.13 -6.84 -13.65
C SER A 698 12.13 -7.95 -14.71
N TRP A 699 12.10 -7.61 -16.00
CA TRP A 699 12.25 -8.53 -17.14
C TRP A 699 13.15 -7.93 -18.25
N GLY A 700 14.34 -7.43 -17.93
CA GLY A 700 15.27 -6.92 -18.95
C GLY A 700 16.72 -6.74 -18.48
N GLY A 701 17.67 -6.92 -19.40
CA GLY A 701 19.11 -6.70 -19.16
C GLY A 701 19.58 -5.38 -19.76
N SER A 702 20.52 -4.74 -19.08
CA SER A 702 21.07 -3.45 -19.50
C SER A 702 22.40 -3.64 -20.24
N LYS A 703 22.42 -3.28 -21.53
CA LYS A 703 23.64 -3.17 -22.34
C LYS A 703 23.85 -1.69 -22.63
N ALA A 704 25.00 -1.16 -22.24
CA ALA A 704 25.29 0.25 -22.22
C ALA A 704 26.74 0.52 -22.58
N TRP A 705 27.04 1.77 -22.94
CA TRP A 705 28.41 2.24 -23.14
C TRP A 705 28.56 3.67 -22.63
N VAL A 706 29.77 4.01 -22.20
CA VAL A 706 30.10 5.32 -21.63
C VAL A 706 31.46 5.76 -22.17
N THR A 707 31.51 6.98 -22.70
CA THR A 707 32.69 7.61 -23.30
C THR A 707 33.15 8.76 -22.43
N TYR A 708 34.36 8.64 -21.89
CA TYR A 708 35.01 9.66 -21.08
C TYR A 708 36.18 10.28 -21.84
N VAL A 709 36.40 11.57 -21.62
CA VAL A 709 37.53 12.34 -22.15
C VAL A 709 38.35 12.96 -21.03
N ALA A 710 39.64 13.14 -21.28
CA ALA A 710 40.55 13.92 -20.43
C ALA A 710 41.51 14.73 -21.29
N GLU A 711 42.16 15.76 -20.72
CA GLU A 711 43.20 16.52 -21.43
C GLU A 711 44.53 15.77 -21.37
N TYR A 712 45.22 15.65 -22.52
CA TYR A 712 46.55 15.04 -22.58
C TYR A 712 47.50 15.84 -23.49
N GLY A 713 48.37 16.63 -22.86
CA GLY A 713 49.42 17.40 -23.52
C GLY A 713 48.94 18.73 -24.10
N GLN A 714 48.24 18.71 -25.23
CA GLN A 714 47.63 19.89 -25.88
C GLN A 714 46.33 19.54 -26.64
N GLY A 715 45.64 18.48 -26.22
CA GLY A 715 44.42 18.03 -26.86
C GLY A 715 43.66 17.04 -25.99
N TRP A 716 42.37 16.88 -26.29
CA TRP A 716 41.51 15.91 -25.62
C TRP A 716 41.78 14.51 -26.15
N THR A 717 41.71 13.54 -25.25
CA THR A 717 41.90 12.10 -25.52
C THR A 717 40.73 11.34 -24.91
N ASP A 718 40.29 10.27 -25.56
CA ASP A 718 39.08 9.53 -25.24
C ASP A 718 39.32 8.06 -24.87
N PHE A 719 38.34 7.47 -24.19
CA PHE A 719 38.13 6.03 -24.17
C PHE A 719 36.63 5.74 -24.01
N THR A 720 36.20 4.59 -24.52
CA THR A 720 34.82 4.11 -24.38
C THR A 720 34.81 2.75 -23.68
N LEU A 721 34.05 2.63 -22.61
CA LEU A 721 33.76 1.36 -21.96
C LEU A 721 32.40 0.84 -22.45
N GLU A 722 32.32 -0.46 -22.72
CA GLU A 722 31.07 -1.17 -22.96
C GLU A 722 30.76 -2.11 -21.79
N PHE A 723 29.50 -2.11 -21.37
CA PHE A 723 28.97 -2.87 -20.25
C PHE A 723 27.75 -3.69 -20.70
N GLU A 724 27.67 -4.95 -20.30
CA GLU A 724 26.53 -5.83 -20.57
C GLU A 724 26.17 -6.61 -19.31
N CYS A 725 25.04 -6.24 -18.67
CA CYS A 725 24.43 -6.97 -17.56
C CYS A 725 23.13 -7.66 -18.04
N PRO A 726 23.21 -8.91 -18.54
CA PRO A 726 22.04 -9.64 -19.02
C PRO A 726 21.15 -10.17 -17.87
N ALA A 727 19.83 -10.14 -18.06
CA ALA A 727 18.86 -10.60 -17.06
C ALA A 727 18.86 -12.12 -16.78
N LEU A 728 19.54 -12.93 -17.59
CA LEU A 728 19.52 -14.39 -17.45
C LEU A 728 20.76 -14.88 -16.67
N PRO A 729 20.61 -15.69 -15.58
CA PRO A 729 21.72 -16.12 -14.73
C PRO A 729 22.88 -16.86 -15.42
N PHE A 730 22.67 -17.37 -16.63
CA PHE A 730 23.66 -18.15 -17.38
C PHE A 730 24.31 -17.39 -18.54
N SER A 731 23.77 -16.22 -18.89
CA SER A 731 24.36 -15.33 -19.90
C SER A 731 25.68 -14.76 -19.39
N LYS A 732 26.60 -14.45 -20.31
CA LYS A 732 27.87 -13.84 -19.97
C LYS A 732 27.68 -12.36 -19.67
N ASN A 733 28.30 -11.89 -18.60
CA ASN A 733 28.48 -10.45 -18.40
C ASN A 733 29.70 -10.01 -19.20
N HIS A 734 29.68 -8.78 -19.69
CA HIS A 734 30.83 -8.19 -20.38
C HIS A 734 31.12 -6.79 -19.84
N VAL A 735 32.39 -6.55 -19.52
CA VAL A 735 32.97 -5.22 -19.32
C VAL A 735 34.24 -5.18 -20.15
N SER A 736 34.28 -4.29 -21.12
CA SER A 736 35.38 -4.22 -22.09
C SER A 736 35.63 -2.81 -22.56
N VAL A 737 36.91 -2.50 -22.80
CA VAL A 737 37.33 -1.31 -23.52
C VAL A 737 36.90 -1.47 -24.98
N LYS A 738 35.94 -0.64 -25.42
CA LYS A 738 35.34 -0.65 -26.77
C LYS A 738 36.23 0.10 -27.76
N ASP A 739 36.73 1.26 -27.34
CA ASP A 739 37.78 2.03 -28.00
C ASP A 739 38.61 2.77 -26.94
N CYS A 740 39.85 3.13 -27.25
CA CYS A 740 40.79 3.74 -26.31
C CYS A 740 41.95 4.44 -27.04
N SER A 741 42.05 5.76 -26.88
CA SER A 741 43.19 6.51 -27.37
C SER A 741 44.50 6.09 -26.69
N PRO A 742 45.66 6.06 -27.39
CA PRO A 742 46.94 5.55 -26.85
C PRO A 742 47.50 6.26 -25.61
N ALA A 743 46.88 7.37 -25.18
CA ALA A 743 47.22 8.07 -23.94
C ALA A 743 46.86 7.26 -22.68
N PHE A 744 45.87 6.37 -22.74
CA PHE A 744 45.40 5.60 -21.59
C PHE A 744 45.97 4.17 -21.54
N GLN A 745 46.08 3.65 -20.33
CA GLN A 745 46.13 2.21 -20.02
C GLN A 745 44.93 1.90 -19.12
N ILE A 746 44.09 0.96 -19.55
CA ILE A 746 42.87 0.58 -18.83
C ILE A 746 42.95 -0.91 -18.48
N ASP A 747 43.02 -1.22 -17.19
CA ASP A 747 43.04 -2.58 -16.67
C ASP A 747 41.64 -2.94 -16.13
N VAL A 748 40.91 -3.81 -16.83
CA VAL A 748 39.62 -4.35 -16.34
C VAL A 748 39.88 -5.60 -15.49
N THR A 749 39.38 -5.61 -14.25
CA THR A 749 39.62 -6.66 -13.26
C THR A 749 38.33 -7.06 -12.52
N HIS A 750 38.35 -8.19 -11.81
CA HIS A 750 37.26 -8.64 -10.93
C HIS A 750 35.87 -8.72 -11.58
N VAL A 751 35.80 -8.92 -12.90
CA VAL A 751 34.52 -9.09 -13.61
C VAL A 751 33.87 -10.42 -13.22
N GLN A 752 32.67 -10.38 -12.66
CA GLN A 752 31.82 -11.57 -12.53
C GLN A 752 31.41 -12.03 -13.93
N GLU A 753 31.92 -13.18 -14.41
CA GLU A 753 31.77 -13.61 -15.81
C GLU A 753 30.33 -13.88 -16.28
N ARG A 754 29.37 -14.11 -15.38
CA ARG A 754 27.99 -14.50 -15.73
C ARG A 754 26.93 -14.03 -14.73
N GLY A 755 25.74 -13.77 -15.24
CA GLY A 755 24.52 -13.53 -14.46
C GLY A 755 24.48 -12.20 -13.71
N SER A 756 23.26 -11.74 -13.39
CA SER A 756 23.04 -10.53 -12.61
C SER A 756 23.31 -10.75 -11.10
N PRO A 757 23.87 -9.78 -10.36
CA PRO A 757 24.43 -8.52 -10.85
C PRO A 757 25.76 -8.70 -11.59
N LEU A 758 26.01 -7.84 -12.57
CA LEU A 758 27.36 -7.55 -13.02
C LEU A 758 28.07 -6.79 -11.90
N THR A 759 29.24 -7.29 -11.50
CA THR A 759 30.23 -6.55 -10.70
C THR A 759 31.57 -6.58 -11.44
N ALA A 760 32.28 -5.45 -11.46
CA ALA A 760 33.59 -5.30 -12.10
C ALA A 760 34.35 -4.07 -11.60
N ASN A 761 35.69 -4.13 -11.63
CA ASN A 761 36.56 -3.02 -11.25
C ASN A 761 37.46 -2.62 -12.44
N VAL A 762 37.32 -1.38 -12.93
CA VAL A 762 38.11 -0.81 -14.03
C VAL A 762 39.11 0.18 -13.46
N THR A 763 40.41 -0.07 -13.64
CA THR A 763 41.46 0.86 -13.23
C THR A 763 42.00 1.60 -14.45
N ILE A 764 42.02 2.94 -14.40
CA ILE A 764 42.39 3.80 -15.51
C ILE A 764 43.65 4.59 -15.14
N ARG A 765 44.69 4.47 -15.97
CA ARG A 765 45.93 5.24 -15.86
C ARG A 765 46.18 5.99 -17.16
N MET A 766 46.79 7.17 -17.06
CA MET A 766 47.42 7.80 -18.22
C MET A 766 48.88 7.35 -18.32
N ASN A 767 49.36 7.17 -19.56
CA ASN A 767 50.72 6.73 -19.90
C ASN A 767 51.76 7.85 -19.67
N LYS A 768 51.81 8.45 -18.48
CA LYS A 768 52.65 9.60 -18.17
C LYS A 768 54.15 9.25 -18.15
N ARG A 769 54.95 10.11 -18.79
CA ARG A 769 56.42 10.09 -18.68
C ARG A 769 56.87 10.64 -17.31
N ASN A 770 57.05 9.74 -16.35
CA ASN A 770 57.85 9.86 -15.11
C ASN A 770 57.79 11.17 -14.26
N SER A 771 57.60 10.97 -12.95
CA SER A 771 57.97 11.86 -11.82
C SER A 771 57.03 13.04 -11.51
N LEU A 772 56.83 13.47 -10.24
CA LEU A 772 57.49 13.09 -8.96
C LEU A 772 56.49 13.17 -7.77
N THR A 773 56.97 13.20 -6.51
CA THR A 773 56.23 12.82 -5.28
C THR A 773 55.36 13.89 -4.58
N THR A 774 54.35 13.36 -3.87
CA THR A 774 53.40 13.93 -2.87
C THR A 774 53.88 15.02 -1.88
N THR A 775 52.95 15.87 -1.40
CA THR A 775 52.55 15.97 0.04
C THR A 775 51.29 16.83 0.31
N GLU A 776 50.64 16.57 1.46
CA GLU A 776 49.57 17.31 2.18
C GLU A 776 48.08 17.21 1.76
N ASN A 777 47.24 16.98 2.80
CA ASN A 777 45.78 17.14 3.06
C ASN A 777 44.80 17.44 1.89
N ASP A 778 43.57 16.91 1.83
CA ASP A 778 42.59 16.69 2.92
C ASP A 778 41.54 15.57 2.63
N GLN A 779 40.50 15.40 3.46
CA GLN A 779 39.41 14.41 3.27
C GLN A 779 38.16 14.94 2.54
N VAL A 780 37.57 14.14 1.63
CA VAL A 780 36.12 14.18 1.30
C VAL A 780 35.58 12.75 1.06
N ARG A 781 34.31 12.49 1.37
CA ARG A 781 33.50 11.34 0.93
C ARG A 781 32.11 11.80 0.45
N ALA A 782 31.52 11.07 -0.48
CA ALA A 782 30.07 11.03 -0.73
C ALA A 782 29.69 9.64 -1.28
N ASN A 783 28.46 9.19 -1.01
CA ASN A 783 27.87 7.97 -1.56
C ASN A 783 26.83 8.33 -2.64
N TYR A 784 26.36 7.32 -3.38
CA TYR A 784 25.32 7.42 -4.39
C TYR A 784 23.93 7.72 -3.80
N ASP A 785 22.96 8.00 -4.67
CA ASP A 785 21.70 7.27 -4.57
C ASP A 785 21.01 7.07 -5.93
N ILE A 786 20.16 6.04 -6.02
CA ILE A 786 19.38 5.63 -7.18
C ILE A 786 17.92 6.04 -6.99
N GLY A 787 17.30 6.60 -8.03
CA GLY A 787 15.86 6.83 -8.10
C GLY A 787 15.15 5.77 -8.96
N VAL A 788 14.02 5.26 -8.46
CA VAL A 788 13.01 4.51 -9.23
C VAL A 788 11.62 5.00 -8.83
N GLY A 789 10.84 5.50 -9.78
CA GLY A 789 9.47 5.95 -9.53
C GLY A 789 8.45 4.80 -9.54
N VAL A 790 7.43 4.91 -8.67
CA VAL A 790 6.22 4.06 -8.73
C VAL A 790 5.00 4.95 -8.51
N SER A 791 3.94 4.74 -9.30
CA SER A 791 2.84 5.70 -9.46
C SER A 791 1.76 5.62 -8.36
N PHE A 792 1.56 6.74 -7.65
CA PHE A 792 0.42 6.95 -6.75
C PHE A 792 -0.80 7.51 -7.51
N PRO A 793 -2.04 7.07 -7.20
CA PRO A 793 -3.26 7.56 -7.84
C PRO A 793 -3.77 8.90 -7.26
N THR A 794 -2.85 9.83 -7.03
CA THR A 794 -3.15 11.27 -6.99
C THR A 794 -2.12 11.96 -7.87
N LYS A 795 -2.48 12.21 -9.14
CA LYS A 795 -1.69 13.08 -10.04
C LYS A 795 -1.63 14.48 -9.44
N MET A 796 -0.60 14.75 -8.64
CA MET A 796 0.18 15.95 -8.89
C MET A 796 0.96 15.64 -10.15
N ASP A 797 0.62 16.29 -11.26
CA ASP A 797 1.47 16.28 -12.44
C ASP A 797 2.67 17.18 -12.12
N ILE A 798 3.69 16.56 -11.54
CA ILE A 798 5.06 17.07 -11.52
C ILE A 798 5.58 16.84 -12.93
N LYS A 799 5.99 17.93 -13.58
CA LYS A 799 6.23 17.99 -15.02
C LYS A 799 7.73 17.86 -15.31
N PHE A 800 8.12 17.95 -16.58
CA PHE A 800 9.52 17.77 -16.97
C PHE A 800 10.40 18.95 -16.52
N PRO A 801 11.66 18.72 -16.10
CA PRO A 801 12.58 19.76 -15.63
C PRO A 801 13.15 20.58 -16.81
N VAL A 802 12.29 21.39 -17.44
CA VAL A 802 12.60 22.18 -18.64
C VAL A 802 13.60 23.29 -18.31
N HIS A 803 13.38 24.03 -17.22
CA HIS A 803 14.27 25.11 -16.77
C HIS A 803 15.67 24.60 -16.42
N GLU A 804 15.78 23.46 -15.73
CA GLU A 804 17.10 22.89 -15.46
C GLU A 804 17.77 22.33 -16.72
N SER A 805 17.00 21.76 -17.66
CA SER A 805 17.53 21.29 -18.95
C SER A 805 18.10 22.44 -19.80
N ILE A 806 17.42 23.59 -19.82
CA ILE A 806 17.91 24.85 -20.41
C ILE A 806 19.22 25.29 -19.75
N VAL A 807 19.29 25.26 -18.42
CA VAL A 807 20.48 25.68 -17.67
C VAL A 807 21.66 24.72 -17.85
N VAL A 808 21.45 23.40 -17.93
CA VAL A 808 22.52 22.45 -18.28
C VAL A 808 23.07 22.72 -19.69
N ALA A 809 22.19 22.99 -20.66
CA ALA A 809 22.62 23.33 -22.02
C ALA A 809 23.44 24.63 -22.05
N ALA A 810 23.05 25.63 -21.25
CA ALA A 810 23.82 26.86 -21.10
C ALA A 810 25.21 26.63 -20.49
N PHE A 811 25.32 25.80 -19.43
CA PHE A 811 26.63 25.45 -18.85
C PHE A 811 27.55 24.74 -19.86
N ILE A 812 27.03 23.78 -20.65
CA ILE A 812 27.81 23.05 -21.67
C ILE A 812 28.39 24.00 -22.75
N ASN A 813 27.70 25.10 -23.06
CA ASN A 813 28.11 26.07 -24.09
C ASN A 813 28.89 27.29 -23.54
N SER A 814 29.15 27.34 -22.22
CA SER A 814 29.77 28.49 -21.54
C SER A 814 31.27 28.33 -21.26
N ASP A 815 31.92 29.39 -20.79
CA ASP A 815 33.27 29.34 -20.22
C ASP A 815 33.34 28.44 -18.94
N MET A 816 32.21 28.07 -18.33
CA MET A 816 32.12 27.08 -17.24
C MET A 816 31.66 25.73 -17.78
N ILE A 817 32.37 25.21 -18.78
CA ILE A 817 32.01 23.98 -19.51
C ILE A 817 31.68 22.84 -18.53
N PHE A 818 30.41 22.45 -18.48
CA PHE A 818 30.01 21.17 -17.91
C PHE A 818 30.31 20.04 -18.92
N PRO A 819 30.58 18.80 -18.45
CA PRO A 819 30.76 17.65 -19.34
C PRO A 819 29.60 17.52 -20.32
N ARG A 820 29.87 17.24 -21.60
CA ARG A 820 28.85 17.23 -22.65
C ARG A 820 27.77 16.17 -22.47
N GLY A 821 28.08 15.07 -21.79
CA GLY A 821 27.08 14.08 -21.37
C GLY A 821 26.29 14.46 -20.12
N THR A 822 26.37 15.72 -19.65
CA THR A 822 25.55 16.17 -18.52
C THR A 822 24.10 16.38 -18.95
N VAL A 823 23.20 15.82 -18.15
CA VAL A 823 21.75 16.00 -18.16
C VAL A 823 21.31 16.31 -16.73
N TYR A 824 20.11 16.87 -16.53
CA TYR A 824 19.62 17.19 -15.17
C TYR A 824 19.82 16.06 -14.16
N ASN A 825 19.53 14.83 -14.58
CA ASN A 825 19.60 13.67 -13.72
C ASN A 825 21.02 13.35 -13.24
N ASN A 826 22.10 13.51 -14.03
CA ASN A 826 23.46 13.07 -13.68
C ASN A 826 24.42 14.18 -13.20
N ILE A 827 23.87 15.34 -12.81
CA ILE A 827 24.59 16.44 -12.16
C ILE A 827 25.27 15.93 -10.86
N ASN A 828 26.52 16.33 -10.60
CA ASN A 828 27.26 15.93 -9.39
C ASN A 828 27.07 16.90 -8.21
N ASP A 829 27.48 16.50 -6.99
CA ASP A 829 27.32 17.30 -5.75
C ASP A 829 27.85 18.74 -5.89
N LYS A 830 29.03 18.93 -6.49
CA LYS A 830 29.69 20.24 -6.65
C LYS A 830 28.93 21.16 -7.61
N GLN A 831 28.15 20.61 -8.53
CA GLN A 831 27.31 21.34 -9.49
C GLN A 831 25.90 21.57 -8.93
N TRP A 832 25.38 20.66 -8.11
CA TRP A 832 23.98 20.62 -7.68
C TRP A 832 23.50 21.87 -6.93
N GLU A 833 24.38 22.59 -6.22
CA GLU A 833 24.00 23.84 -5.56
C GLU A 833 23.60 24.95 -6.55
N PHE A 834 24.04 24.92 -7.81
CA PHE A 834 23.47 25.80 -8.84
C PHE A 834 22.00 25.42 -9.11
N PHE A 835 21.67 24.13 -9.14
CA PHE A 835 20.33 23.63 -9.49
C PHE A 835 19.36 23.70 -8.31
N ARG A 836 19.83 23.57 -7.07
CA ARG A 836 19.10 24.04 -5.88
C ARG A 836 18.79 25.52 -5.91
N GLY A 837 19.52 26.31 -6.70
CA GLY A 837 19.22 27.71 -6.99
C GLY A 837 18.19 27.89 -8.09
N VAL A 838 18.25 27.07 -9.15
CA VAL A 838 17.26 27.11 -10.23
C VAL A 838 15.86 26.74 -9.70
N VAL A 839 15.74 25.66 -8.94
CA VAL A 839 14.45 25.23 -8.33
C VAL A 839 13.97 26.16 -7.20
N TRP A 840 14.83 27.07 -6.70
CA TRP A 840 14.48 27.91 -5.54
C TRP A 840 13.38 28.92 -5.85
N ASN A 841 13.20 29.36 -7.09
CA ASN A 841 12.18 30.36 -7.43
C ASN A 841 10.75 29.75 -7.36
N ASP A 842 10.61 28.50 -7.80
CA ASP A 842 9.37 27.69 -7.71
C ASP A 842 9.12 27.19 -6.28
N ASP A 843 10.18 26.94 -5.51
CA ASP A 843 10.10 26.57 -4.11
C ASP A 843 10.95 27.47 -3.20
N PRO A 844 10.57 28.76 -3.03
CA PRO A 844 11.32 29.72 -2.23
C PRO A 844 11.06 29.54 -0.73
N SER A 845 10.37 28.47 -0.37
CA SER A 845 10.19 27.98 1.00
C SER A 845 10.97 26.69 1.28
N CYS A 846 11.58 26.05 0.26
CA CYS A 846 12.23 24.72 0.33
C CYS A 846 11.32 23.54 0.77
N LEU A 847 10.00 23.62 0.57
CA LEU A 847 9.00 22.62 0.97
C LEU A 847 8.95 21.36 0.07
N LEU A 848 9.56 21.39 -1.11
CA LEU A 848 9.74 20.23 -1.99
C LEU A 848 10.89 19.31 -1.54
N PHE A 849 11.65 19.67 -0.50
CA PHE A 849 12.86 18.96 -0.07
C PHE A 849 12.85 18.60 1.42
N GLU A 850 13.50 17.49 1.77
CA GLU A 850 13.65 17.04 3.16
C GLU A 850 14.83 17.74 3.88
N ASP A 851 14.62 18.18 5.12
CA ASP A 851 15.62 18.95 5.91
C ASP A 851 16.64 18.01 6.60
N VAL A 852 17.53 17.44 5.79
CA VAL A 852 18.53 16.43 6.19
C VAL A 852 19.96 17.01 6.17
N THR A 853 20.82 16.51 7.06
CA THR A 853 22.13 17.13 7.34
C THR A 853 23.22 16.84 6.29
N GLN A 854 23.14 15.71 5.58
CA GLN A 854 24.22 15.22 4.69
C GLN A 854 23.86 15.21 3.19
N ASP A 855 22.57 15.23 2.85
CA ASP A 855 22.06 15.34 1.48
C ASP A 855 20.91 16.36 1.42
N ASN A 856 20.82 17.10 0.31
CA ASN A 856 19.73 18.02 -0.02
C ASN A 856 19.09 17.73 -1.40
N ARG A 857 19.33 16.52 -1.92
CA ARG A 857 18.80 15.96 -3.17
C ARG A 857 17.60 15.04 -2.93
N MET A 858 17.18 14.86 -1.68
CA MET A 858 15.95 14.14 -1.31
C MET A 858 14.74 15.08 -1.38
N PHE A 859 13.79 14.72 -2.24
CA PHE A 859 12.51 15.39 -2.35
C PHE A 859 11.53 14.90 -1.28
N SER A 860 10.69 15.80 -0.78
CA SER A 860 9.55 15.48 0.08
C SER A 860 8.38 14.94 -0.77
N LEU A 861 7.26 14.59 -0.12
CA LEU A 861 6.02 14.25 -0.84
C LEU A 861 5.34 15.47 -1.52
N GLY A 862 5.91 16.68 -1.43
CA GLY A 862 5.40 17.90 -2.05
C GLY A 862 4.07 18.43 -1.48
N ILE A 863 3.48 17.74 -0.49
CA ILE A 863 2.17 18.07 0.10
C ILE A 863 2.19 19.45 0.78
N GLU A 864 3.29 19.80 1.47
CA GLU A 864 3.40 21.11 2.13
C GLU A 864 3.56 22.25 1.11
N TRP A 865 4.33 22.03 0.03
CA TRP A 865 4.43 22.97 -1.09
C TRP A 865 3.07 23.19 -1.76
N LEU A 866 2.33 22.10 -2.08
CA LEU A 866 1.00 22.18 -2.69
C LEU A 866 0.02 22.97 -1.79
N ASN A 867 0.08 22.74 -0.48
CA ASN A 867 -0.72 23.48 0.49
C ASN A 867 -0.32 24.95 0.56
N ALA A 868 0.98 25.29 0.55
CA ALA A 868 1.45 26.67 0.55
C ALA A 868 1.11 27.41 -0.75
N PHE A 869 1.20 26.76 -1.90
CA PHE A 869 0.82 27.30 -3.21
C PHE A 869 -0.69 27.57 -3.28
N LYS A 870 -1.52 26.55 -3.03
CA LYS A 870 -2.98 26.67 -3.19
C LYS A 870 -3.64 27.44 -2.05
N PHE A 871 -3.25 27.17 -0.80
CA PHE A 871 -3.95 27.62 0.41
C PHE A 871 -3.07 28.40 1.40
N GLY A 872 -1.83 28.73 1.04
CA GLY A 872 -0.90 29.44 1.91
C GLY A 872 -1.31 30.87 2.23
N ASP A 873 -0.82 31.35 3.39
CA ASP A 873 -0.96 32.72 3.87
C ASP A 873 -0.13 33.69 3.02
N GLU A 874 -0.60 34.93 2.86
CA GLU A 874 0.11 36.03 2.18
C GLU A 874 1.46 36.38 2.83
N LYS A 875 1.75 35.82 4.01
CA LYS A 875 3.02 35.94 4.73
C LYS A 875 4.16 35.06 4.18
N CYS A 876 3.88 33.92 3.55
CA CYS A 876 4.93 32.94 3.17
C CYS A 876 5.48 33.16 1.75
N MET A 877 6.72 32.70 1.49
CA MET A 877 7.38 32.93 0.20
C MET A 877 6.62 32.30 -0.97
N THR A 878 6.23 31.02 -0.90
CA THR A 878 5.59 30.31 -2.01
C THR A 878 4.28 30.99 -2.46
N LYS A 879 3.49 31.56 -1.55
CA LYS A 879 2.28 32.31 -1.94
C LYS A 879 2.61 33.66 -2.58
N ARG A 880 3.68 34.30 -2.11
CA ARG A 880 4.11 35.63 -2.54
C ARG A 880 4.83 35.64 -3.88
N SER A 881 5.61 34.63 -4.22
CA SER A 881 6.25 34.50 -5.54
C SER A 881 5.20 34.21 -6.62
N HIS A 882 4.36 33.19 -6.46
CA HIS A 882 3.44 32.79 -7.53
C HIS A 882 2.20 33.67 -7.67
N MET A 883 1.66 34.25 -6.60
CA MET A 883 0.35 34.96 -6.62
C MET A 883 0.37 36.34 -5.93
N GLY A 884 1.53 36.81 -5.48
CA GLY A 884 1.66 38.00 -4.64
C GLY A 884 2.71 38.99 -5.11
N ASN A 885 3.26 39.74 -4.15
CA ASN A 885 4.15 40.87 -4.43
C ASN A 885 5.61 40.52 -4.74
N LEU A 886 5.91 39.24 -5.05
CA LEU A 886 7.23 38.76 -5.47
C LEU A 886 7.20 38.03 -6.83
N GLN A 887 6.13 38.16 -7.63
CA GLN A 887 6.04 37.58 -9.00
C GLN A 887 7.20 37.94 -9.93
N PHE A 888 7.93 39.03 -9.64
CA PHE A 888 9.17 39.34 -10.36
C PHE A 888 10.29 38.29 -10.19
N PHE A 889 10.16 37.33 -9.27
CA PHE A 889 11.01 36.13 -9.18
C PHE A 889 10.87 35.22 -10.41
N HIS A 890 9.72 35.26 -11.10
CA HIS A 890 9.46 34.53 -12.34
C HIS A 890 9.46 35.45 -13.57
N GLY A 891 10.17 36.58 -13.47
CA GLY A 891 10.14 37.65 -14.47
C GLY A 891 8.78 38.36 -14.62
N MET A 892 7.77 38.05 -13.81
CA MET A 892 6.39 38.55 -13.95
C MET A 892 6.12 39.89 -13.25
N GLY A 893 5.07 40.56 -13.71
CA GLY A 893 4.47 41.70 -13.04
C GLY A 893 3.77 41.30 -11.73
N SER A 894 3.87 42.15 -10.71
CA SER A 894 3.29 41.85 -9.38
C SER A 894 1.81 42.24 -9.23
N GLU A 895 1.27 43.04 -10.15
CA GLU A 895 -0.13 43.52 -10.12
C GLU A 895 -0.63 43.84 -11.55
N MET A 896 -1.92 43.65 -11.80
CA MET A 896 -2.56 44.00 -13.08
C MET A 896 -2.39 45.51 -13.35
N GLY A 897 -1.83 45.87 -14.50
CA GLY A 897 -1.49 47.25 -14.84
C GLY A 897 -0.20 47.77 -14.21
N GLU A 898 0.67 46.90 -13.67
CA GLU A 898 2.02 47.28 -13.27
C GLU A 898 2.78 47.87 -14.47
N LYS A 899 3.53 48.95 -14.27
CA LYS A 899 4.35 49.54 -15.32
C LYS A 899 5.54 48.62 -15.64
N PRO A 900 5.88 48.36 -16.92
CA PRO A 900 6.97 47.45 -17.25
C PRO A 900 8.33 47.95 -16.72
N GLU A 901 8.52 49.26 -16.55
CA GLU A 901 9.72 49.78 -15.89
C GLU A 901 9.76 49.47 -14.38
N LYS A 902 8.62 49.36 -13.70
CA LYS A 902 8.54 48.94 -12.28
C LYS A 902 8.91 47.46 -12.16
N THR A 903 8.28 46.61 -12.96
CA THR A 903 8.57 45.17 -13.01
C THR A 903 10.05 44.90 -13.30
N ARG A 904 10.59 45.48 -14.38
CA ARG A 904 12.01 45.35 -14.73
C ARG A 904 12.94 45.86 -13.63
N ASN A 905 12.64 47.00 -12.99
CA ASN A 905 13.48 47.50 -11.92
C ASN A 905 13.50 46.55 -10.72
N ASN A 906 12.39 45.87 -10.38
CA ASN A 906 12.36 44.85 -9.33
C ASN A 906 13.24 43.64 -9.70
N ILE A 907 13.08 43.11 -10.91
CA ILE A 907 13.90 42.02 -11.49
C ILE A 907 15.39 42.35 -11.38
N ILE A 908 15.81 43.49 -11.95
CA ILE A 908 17.21 43.92 -11.99
C ILE A 908 17.76 44.17 -10.58
N THR A 909 16.96 44.70 -9.65
CA THR A 909 17.36 44.89 -8.24
C THR A 909 17.63 43.58 -7.53
N TRP A 910 16.81 42.55 -7.78
CA TRP A 910 16.97 41.24 -7.16
C TRP A 910 18.15 40.46 -7.76
N ILE A 911 18.27 40.45 -9.10
CA ILE A 911 19.45 39.86 -9.78
C ILE A 911 20.74 40.59 -9.36
N GLU A 912 20.71 41.91 -9.11
CA GLU A 912 21.87 42.65 -8.58
C GLU A 912 22.35 42.07 -7.23
N VAL A 913 21.45 41.73 -6.32
CA VAL A 913 21.79 41.14 -5.02
C VAL A 913 22.30 39.71 -5.18
N MET A 914 21.59 38.88 -5.95
CA MET A 914 21.89 37.47 -6.12
C MET A 914 23.18 37.22 -6.91
N TYR A 915 23.41 37.95 -8.00
CA TYR A 915 24.66 37.87 -8.77
C TYR A 915 25.87 38.36 -7.96
N LYS A 916 25.73 39.42 -7.16
CA LYS A 916 26.83 39.89 -6.29
C LYS A 916 27.15 38.92 -5.16
N LEU A 917 26.13 38.31 -4.55
CA LEU A 917 26.28 37.23 -3.58
C LEU A 917 27.02 36.03 -4.21
N ALA A 918 26.62 35.65 -5.42
CA ALA A 918 27.26 34.58 -6.18
C ALA A 918 28.73 34.88 -6.57
N CYS A 919 29.05 36.13 -6.90
CA CYS A 919 30.43 36.54 -7.13
C CYS A 919 31.27 36.55 -5.85
N GLY A 920 30.65 36.76 -4.68
CA GLY A 920 31.30 36.76 -3.36
C GLY A 920 32.23 37.95 -3.08
N ASN A 921 32.66 38.68 -4.12
CA ASN A 921 33.64 39.76 -4.05
C ASN A 921 33.04 41.16 -4.32
N GLN A 922 31.72 41.30 -4.45
CA GLN A 922 31.04 42.54 -4.87
C GLN A 922 30.22 43.22 -3.75
N GLY A 923 30.56 42.99 -2.48
CA GLY A 923 29.97 43.69 -1.33
C GLY A 923 28.60 43.16 -0.85
N VAL A 924 28.24 41.92 -1.22
CA VAL A 924 27.09 41.19 -0.66
C VAL A 924 27.60 39.88 -0.06
N SER A 925 27.25 39.59 1.19
CA SER A 925 27.54 38.33 1.89
C SER A 925 26.24 37.63 2.28
N GLU A 926 26.30 36.31 2.51
CA GLU A 926 25.15 35.52 2.94
C GLU A 926 24.58 35.97 4.30
N ASP A 927 25.42 36.48 5.20
CA ASP A 927 25.02 37.04 6.51
C ASP A 927 24.28 38.39 6.42
N HIS A 928 24.13 38.99 5.22
CA HIS A 928 23.50 40.30 5.10
C HIS A 928 22.00 40.21 5.37
N VAL A 929 21.54 40.98 6.36
CA VAL A 929 20.14 41.11 6.77
C VAL A 929 19.28 41.66 5.62
N LEU A 930 18.15 41.01 5.34
CA LEU A 930 17.29 41.28 4.18
C LEU A 930 16.85 42.76 4.08
N SER A 931 16.55 43.43 5.19
CA SER A 931 16.17 44.86 5.15
C SER A 931 17.27 45.83 4.73
N HIS A 932 18.54 45.42 4.70
CA HIS A 932 19.65 46.25 4.20
C HIS A 932 19.91 46.06 2.70
N VAL A 933 19.74 44.84 2.18
CA VAL A 933 20.02 44.49 0.77
C VAL A 933 18.79 44.52 -0.13
N LEU A 934 17.62 44.22 0.43
CA LEU A 934 16.33 44.11 -0.27
C LEU A 934 15.25 44.94 0.46
N PRO A 935 15.46 46.27 0.59
CA PRO A 935 14.58 47.14 1.37
C PRO A 935 13.16 47.20 0.77
N GLY A 936 12.15 47.02 1.61
CA GLY A 936 10.73 47.07 1.22
C GLY A 936 10.11 45.75 0.77
N TYR A 937 10.91 44.78 0.32
CA TYR A 937 10.41 43.46 -0.12
C TYR A 937 10.04 42.52 1.05
N PHE A 938 10.55 42.77 2.25
CA PHE A 938 10.31 41.92 3.44
C PHE A 938 9.77 42.75 4.61
N GLY A 939 8.80 42.18 5.33
CA GLY A 939 8.11 42.80 6.46
C GLY A 939 8.58 42.28 7.81
N LYS A 940 7.98 42.77 8.90
CA LYS A 940 8.13 42.12 10.22
C LYS A 940 7.28 40.83 10.32
N GLU A 941 6.22 40.76 9.52
CA GLU A 941 5.22 39.69 9.54
C GLU A 941 5.38 38.69 8.38
N THR A 942 6.36 38.86 7.49
CA THR A 942 6.65 37.89 6.42
C THR A 942 7.53 36.76 6.95
N VAL A 943 7.49 35.61 6.26
CA VAL A 943 8.41 34.49 6.48
C VAL A 943 9.19 34.26 5.18
N PRO A 944 10.52 34.48 5.15
CA PRO A 944 11.34 35.07 6.21
C PRO A 944 11.02 36.54 6.48
N SER A 945 11.46 37.01 7.64
CA SER A 945 11.28 38.37 8.11
C SER A 945 12.39 39.29 7.61
N LYS A 946 12.14 40.60 7.65
CA LYS A 946 13.10 41.65 7.29
C LYS A 946 14.40 41.66 8.14
N SER A 947 14.43 40.89 9.23
CA SER A 947 15.53 40.78 10.20
C SER A 947 16.45 39.59 9.94
N ASP A 948 16.01 38.64 9.13
CA ASP A 948 16.76 37.42 8.81
C ASP A 948 17.76 37.71 7.67
N THR A 949 18.61 36.74 7.34
CA THR A 949 19.74 36.91 6.39
C THR A 949 19.44 36.38 4.98
N LEU A 950 20.33 36.67 4.01
CA LEU A 950 20.30 36.03 2.69
C LEU A 950 20.53 34.51 2.78
N ARG A 951 21.29 34.02 3.76
CA ARG A 951 21.44 32.58 4.04
C ARG A 951 20.11 31.96 4.49
N ASP A 952 19.41 32.60 5.42
CA ASP A 952 18.11 32.10 5.93
C ASP A 952 17.06 32.04 4.81
N LEU A 953 17.06 33.04 3.92
CA LEU A 953 16.20 33.10 2.73
C LEU A 953 16.48 31.94 1.76
N LEU A 954 17.75 31.66 1.45
CA LEU A 954 18.15 30.66 0.45
C LEU A 954 18.19 29.20 1.00
N LEU A 955 18.04 29.01 2.31
CA LEU A 955 17.85 27.71 2.95
C LEU A 955 16.40 27.42 3.34
N ALA A 956 15.64 28.44 3.77
CA ALA A 956 14.24 28.36 4.19
C ALA A 956 13.97 27.20 5.17
N THR A 957 13.10 26.23 4.84
CA THR A 957 12.83 25.05 5.70
C THR A 957 13.94 24.00 5.72
N THR A 958 15.01 24.15 4.94
CA THR A 958 16.14 23.19 4.84
C THR A 958 17.47 23.67 5.46
N PRO A 959 17.51 24.25 6.68
CA PRO A 959 18.74 24.82 7.24
C PRO A 959 19.78 23.80 7.73
N LYS A 960 19.44 22.50 7.84
CA LYS A 960 20.37 21.51 8.40
C LYS A 960 21.51 21.10 7.46
N TYR A 961 21.39 21.33 6.15
CA TYR A 961 22.37 20.86 5.18
C TYR A 961 23.72 21.56 5.33
N ASN A 962 24.74 20.81 5.79
CA ASN A 962 26.00 21.40 6.25
C ASN A 962 26.98 21.79 5.12
N LYS A 963 26.75 21.34 3.88
CA LYS A 963 27.58 21.65 2.70
C LYS A 963 27.01 22.79 1.81
N ALA A 964 25.99 23.53 2.26
CA ALA A 964 25.27 24.49 1.40
C ALA A 964 26.15 25.62 0.85
N GLU A 965 26.45 25.60 -0.46
CA GLU A 965 27.19 26.66 -1.17
C GLU A 965 26.25 27.77 -1.65
N ILE A 966 25.85 28.66 -0.73
CA ILE A 966 24.89 29.74 -0.98
C ILE A 966 25.25 30.64 -2.17
N GLN A 967 26.55 30.81 -2.48
CA GLN A 967 26.99 31.55 -3.67
C GLN A 967 26.57 30.88 -4.98
N LYS A 968 26.64 29.54 -5.08
CA LYS A 968 26.17 28.79 -6.27
C LYS A 968 24.65 28.83 -6.37
N ARG A 969 23.96 28.70 -5.23
CA ARG A 969 22.50 28.78 -5.13
C ARG A 969 21.97 30.14 -5.58
N ALA A 970 22.59 31.24 -5.13
CA ALA A 970 22.27 32.59 -5.58
C ALA A 970 22.51 32.78 -7.09
N PHE A 971 23.47 32.07 -7.69
CA PHE A 971 23.66 32.12 -9.14
C PHE A 971 22.55 31.38 -9.90
N GLY A 972 22.14 30.20 -9.42
CA GLY A 972 21.02 29.45 -9.99
C GLY A 972 19.71 30.24 -10.05
N VAL A 973 19.41 30.99 -8.99
CA VAL A 973 18.27 31.93 -8.91
C VAL A 973 18.31 32.94 -10.07
N CYS A 974 19.49 33.40 -10.49
CA CYS A 974 19.63 34.32 -11.62
C CYS A 974 19.36 33.62 -12.97
N LEU A 975 19.74 32.34 -13.11
CA LEU A 975 19.59 31.55 -14.34
C LEU A 975 18.15 31.10 -14.57
N HIS A 976 17.42 30.78 -13.49
CA HIS A 976 15.96 30.55 -13.55
C HIS A 976 15.25 31.79 -14.10
N MET A 977 15.45 32.97 -13.48
CA MET A 977 14.82 34.22 -13.93
C MET A 977 15.06 34.58 -15.40
N ILE A 978 16.21 34.22 -15.97
CA ILE A 978 16.47 34.40 -17.40
C ILE A 978 15.61 33.42 -18.22
N SER A 979 15.52 32.17 -17.78
CA SER A 979 14.74 31.10 -18.43
C SER A 979 13.25 31.45 -18.52
N ASP A 980 12.61 31.72 -17.38
CA ASP A 980 11.21 32.17 -17.29
C ASP A 980 10.98 33.40 -18.17
N SER A 981 11.93 34.34 -18.20
CA SER A 981 11.77 35.58 -18.96
C SER A 981 11.56 35.34 -20.46
N TYR A 982 11.95 34.19 -21.02
CA TYR A 982 11.70 33.82 -22.41
C TYR A 982 10.50 32.88 -22.60
N ALA A 983 9.95 32.29 -21.54
CA ALA A 983 8.72 31.51 -21.59
C ALA A 983 7.50 32.42 -21.87
N LEU A 984 6.65 32.04 -22.83
CA LEU A 984 5.54 32.88 -23.28
C LEU A 984 4.37 32.95 -22.27
N GLY A 985 4.32 32.04 -21.29
CA GLY A 985 3.44 32.14 -20.13
C GLY A 985 3.86 33.26 -19.16
N HIS A 986 5.16 33.58 -19.12
CA HIS A 986 5.76 34.52 -18.19
C HIS A 986 5.97 35.92 -18.80
N THR A 987 6.45 36.03 -20.05
CA THR A 987 6.51 37.33 -20.76
C THR A 987 6.14 37.24 -22.25
N GLN A 988 5.43 38.26 -22.75
CA GLN A 988 5.16 38.44 -24.17
C GLN A 988 6.33 39.19 -24.82
N ARG A 989 7.09 38.52 -25.69
CA ARG A 989 8.21 39.12 -26.45
C ARG A 989 7.87 39.36 -27.92
N ARG A 990 8.58 40.28 -28.56
CA ARG A 990 8.51 40.49 -30.01
C ARG A 990 9.33 39.44 -30.76
N LEU A 991 8.68 38.64 -31.60
CA LEU A 991 9.33 37.66 -32.48
C LEU A 991 10.12 38.36 -33.60
N LYS A 992 11.39 37.97 -33.81
CA LYS A 992 12.28 38.54 -34.83
C LYS A 992 12.16 37.84 -36.18
N ASN A 993 11.84 36.53 -36.20
CA ASN A 993 11.74 35.70 -37.40
C ASN A 993 10.31 35.17 -37.69
N PRO A 994 9.28 36.03 -37.81
CA PRO A 994 7.89 35.59 -38.03
C PRO A 994 7.64 34.87 -39.36
N ALA A 995 8.63 34.80 -40.26
CA ALA A 995 8.55 34.00 -41.49
C ALA A 995 8.75 32.49 -41.24
N ASP A 996 9.42 32.11 -40.14
CA ASP A 996 9.67 30.71 -39.77
C ASP A 996 8.55 30.12 -38.90
N MET A 997 7.68 30.98 -38.36
CA MET A 997 6.41 30.58 -37.75
C MET A 997 5.50 29.97 -38.83
N ILE A 998 4.80 28.89 -38.50
CA ILE A 998 3.76 28.29 -39.35
C ILE A 998 2.37 28.67 -38.85
N GLU A 999 1.31 28.11 -39.44
CA GLU A 999 -0.04 28.24 -38.88
C GLU A 999 -0.13 27.58 -37.50
N ARG A 1000 -1.04 28.09 -36.67
CA ARG A 1000 -1.35 27.52 -35.35
C ARG A 1000 -1.83 26.08 -35.48
N ASP A 1001 -1.57 25.27 -34.46
CA ASP A 1001 -2.14 23.92 -34.41
C ASP A 1001 -3.63 23.92 -34.01
N THR A 1002 -4.20 22.72 -33.90
CA THR A 1002 -5.63 22.51 -33.59
C THR A 1002 -6.05 22.91 -32.18
N ALA A 1003 -5.11 23.08 -31.24
CA ALA A 1003 -5.38 23.67 -29.92
C ALA A 1003 -5.22 25.20 -29.93
N GLY A 1004 -4.63 25.74 -31.00
CA GLY A 1004 -4.44 27.17 -31.23
C GLY A 1004 -3.03 27.67 -30.94
N TYR A 1005 -2.10 26.80 -30.55
CA TYR A 1005 -0.74 27.18 -30.14
C TYR A 1005 0.17 27.51 -31.34
N ILE A 1006 1.08 28.47 -31.14
CA ILE A 1006 2.19 28.79 -32.07
C ILE A 1006 3.08 27.55 -32.33
N ARG A 1007 3.44 27.35 -33.59
CA ARG A 1007 4.49 26.41 -34.02
C ARG A 1007 5.43 27.05 -35.04
N PHE A 1008 6.62 26.48 -35.17
CA PHE A 1008 7.65 26.87 -36.13
C PHE A 1008 7.87 25.77 -37.18
N ARG A 1009 8.58 26.08 -38.28
CA ARG A 1009 8.98 25.08 -39.27
C ARG A 1009 9.97 24.09 -38.64
N PRO A 1010 10.03 22.82 -39.13
CA PRO A 1010 11.10 21.90 -38.79
C PRO A 1010 12.49 22.56 -38.91
N ASP A 1011 13.39 22.20 -38.00
CA ASP A 1011 14.76 22.73 -37.88
C ASP A 1011 14.86 24.25 -37.58
N THR A 1012 13.75 24.93 -37.32
CA THR A 1012 13.70 26.36 -36.91
C THR A 1012 13.10 26.53 -35.53
N TYR A 1013 13.34 27.69 -34.90
CA TYR A 1013 12.80 28.07 -33.60
C TYR A 1013 12.38 29.55 -33.61
N GLY A 1014 11.60 29.98 -32.63
CA GLY A 1014 11.27 31.39 -32.46
C GLY A 1014 12.41 32.17 -31.81
N ASP A 1015 12.99 33.12 -32.54
CA ASP A 1015 14.00 34.04 -32.01
C ASP A 1015 13.31 35.28 -31.42
N TRP A 1016 13.29 35.37 -30.10
CA TRP A 1016 12.55 36.38 -29.34
C TRP A 1016 13.43 37.58 -28.96
N GLY A 1017 12.85 38.78 -29.04
CA GLY A 1017 13.50 40.05 -28.73
C GLY A 1017 12.92 40.73 -27.50
N SER A 1018 12.62 42.02 -27.68
CA SER A 1018 12.14 42.93 -26.65
C SER A 1018 10.82 42.49 -26.01
N ILE A 1019 10.73 42.67 -24.69
CA ILE A 1019 9.54 42.39 -23.89
C ILE A 1019 8.48 43.46 -24.18
N VAL A 1020 7.35 43.01 -24.68
CA VAL A 1020 6.14 43.81 -24.94
C VAL A 1020 5.25 43.84 -23.69
N CYS A 1021 5.14 42.75 -22.95
CA CYS A 1021 4.42 42.68 -21.68
C CYS A 1021 5.09 41.69 -20.72
N PHE A 1022 5.17 42.02 -19.42
CA PHE A 1022 5.40 41.04 -18.36
C PHE A 1022 4.05 40.57 -17.85
N HIS A 1023 3.78 39.26 -17.83
CA HIS A 1023 2.46 38.80 -17.42
C HIS A 1023 2.25 38.84 -15.90
N THR A 1024 1.02 38.64 -15.46
CA THR A 1024 0.65 38.43 -14.05
C THR A 1024 -0.04 37.07 -13.92
N TYR A 1025 0.36 36.24 -12.96
CA TYR A 1025 -0.20 34.90 -12.76
C TYR A 1025 -1.68 34.93 -12.31
N ASN A 1026 -2.05 35.94 -11.53
CA ASN A 1026 -3.42 36.10 -11.05
C ASN A 1026 -4.40 36.32 -12.22
N ASP A 1027 -5.47 35.52 -12.26
CA ASP A 1027 -6.47 35.45 -13.34
C ASP A 1027 -5.93 35.00 -14.73
N GLN A 1028 -4.72 34.42 -14.79
CA GLN A 1028 -4.13 33.88 -16.02
C GLN A 1028 -4.75 32.53 -16.43
N ASP A 1029 -4.77 32.25 -17.74
CA ASP A 1029 -5.12 30.93 -18.27
C ASP A 1029 -4.03 29.91 -17.92
N GLY A 1030 -4.32 29.02 -16.97
CA GLY A 1030 -3.38 28.05 -16.43
C GLY A 1030 -2.97 26.93 -17.39
N ASP A 1031 -3.84 26.57 -18.35
CA ASP A 1031 -3.52 25.56 -19.37
C ASP A 1031 -2.53 26.17 -20.38
N ARG A 1032 -2.75 27.44 -20.76
CA ARG A 1032 -1.85 28.21 -21.64
C ARG A 1032 -0.53 28.58 -20.98
N HIS A 1033 -0.54 28.89 -19.68
CA HIS A 1033 0.68 29.06 -18.90
C HIS A 1033 1.49 27.76 -18.91
N SER A 1034 0.87 26.62 -18.55
CA SER A 1034 1.53 25.31 -18.55
C SER A 1034 2.11 24.92 -19.91
N HIS A 1035 1.42 25.18 -21.02
CA HIS A 1035 1.93 24.82 -22.35
C HIS A 1035 3.24 25.55 -22.72
N TYR A 1036 3.52 26.71 -22.14
CA TYR A 1036 4.73 27.50 -22.41
C TYR A 1036 5.80 27.47 -21.32
N ASP A 1037 5.47 26.91 -20.16
CA ASP A 1037 6.40 26.67 -19.05
C ASP A 1037 7.01 25.25 -19.13
N ASP A 1038 6.29 24.33 -19.78
CA ASP A 1038 6.59 22.90 -19.84
C ASP A 1038 6.84 22.38 -21.27
N LYS A 1039 6.91 21.05 -21.42
CA LYS A 1039 6.98 20.37 -22.71
C LYS A 1039 5.92 19.26 -22.82
N ASP A 1040 5.01 19.40 -23.78
CA ASP A 1040 4.03 18.37 -24.14
C ASP A 1040 4.67 17.22 -24.93
N GLY A 1041 5.31 16.26 -24.25
CA GLY A 1041 5.83 15.04 -24.87
C GLY A 1041 6.61 14.12 -23.94
N GLU A 1042 6.84 12.86 -24.36
CA GLU A 1042 7.53 11.83 -23.54
C GLU A 1042 9.07 11.86 -23.65
N VAL A 1043 9.68 12.88 -24.28
CA VAL A 1043 11.12 12.92 -24.58
C VAL A 1043 11.73 14.27 -24.17
N ASP A 1044 12.61 14.23 -23.18
CA ASP A 1044 13.39 15.38 -22.72
C ASP A 1044 14.24 16.00 -23.86
N PRO A 1045 14.45 17.33 -23.89
CA PRO A 1045 15.51 17.94 -24.69
C PRO A 1045 16.89 17.38 -24.31
N THR A 1046 17.79 17.21 -25.28
CA THR A 1046 19.17 16.75 -25.03
C THR A 1046 20.09 17.97 -24.85
N PRO A 1047 20.63 18.29 -23.65
CA PRO A 1047 21.35 19.54 -23.40
C PRO A 1047 22.59 19.80 -24.28
N ARG A 1048 23.24 18.73 -24.76
CA ARG A 1048 24.39 18.82 -25.69
C ARG A 1048 24.03 19.23 -27.11
N ASP A 1049 22.77 19.08 -27.50
CA ASP A 1049 22.24 19.49 -28.79
C ASP A 1049 21.10 20.47 -28.59
N VAL A 1050 21.46 21.76 -28.62
CA VAL A 1050 20.55 22.89 -28.51
C VAL A 1050 19.41 22.87 -29.56
N THR A 1051 19.52 22.13 -30.67
CA THR A 1051 18.41 22.01 -31.65
C THR A 1051 17.22 21.23 -31.09
N THR A 1052 17.43 20.35 -30.11
CA THR A 1052 16.35 19.60 -29.43
C THR A 1052 15.43 20.47 -28.57
N PHE A 1053 15.79 21.74 -28.34
CA PHE A 1053 14.98 22.76 -27.68
C PHE A 1053 14.21 23.64 -28.68
N ASN A 1054 14.34 23.43 -29.99
CA ASN A 1054 13.71 24.29 -31.00
C ASN A 1054 12.16 24.31 -30.89
N GLU A 1055 11.55 23.23 -30.41
CA GLU A 1055 10.10 23.14 -30.18
C GLU A 1055 9.66 23.80 -28.86
N THR A 1056 10.56 23.99 -27.89
CA THR A 1056 10.26 24.65 -26.61
C THR A 1056 10.39 26.17 -26.78
N ILE A 1057 9.26 26.87 -26.76
CA ILE A 1057 9.19 28.30 -27.09
C ILE A 1057 10.01 29.13 -26.10
N GLY A 1058 11.00 29.86 -26.62
CA GLY A 1058 11.87 30.74 -25.82
C GLY A 1058 13.17 30.07 -25.33
N ALA A 1059 13.18 28.74 -25.19
CA ALA A 1059 14.30 27.99 -24.62
C ALA A 1059 15.65 28.26 -25.31
N ARG A 1060 15.66 28.45 -26.64
CA ARG A 1060 16.88 28.79 -27.39
C ARG A 1060 17.50 30.11 -26.94
N ASN A 1061 16.71 31.17 -26.83
CA ASN A 1061 17.21 32.46 -26.36
C ASN A 1061 17.56 32.43 -24.86
N ALA A 1062 16.85 31.62 -24.06
CA ALA A 1062 17.21 31.39 -22.66
C ALA A 1062 18.58 30.71 -22.52
N ILE A 1063 18.87 29.68 -23.33
CA ILE A 1063 20.19 29.01 -23.37
C ILE A 1063 21.28 30.04 -23.71
N ASP A 1064 21.11 30.80 -24.78
CA ASP A 1064 22.10 31.80 -25.22
C ASP A 1064 22.33 32.88 -24.14
N ALA A 1065 21.25 33.38 -23.51
CA ALA A 1065 21.34 34.41 -22.47
C ALA A 1065 21.92 33.90 -21.14
N CYS A 1066 21.56 32.68 -20.71
CA CYS A 1066 22.17 32.02 -19.56
C CYS A 1066 23.66 31.73 -19.82
N THR A 1067 24.03 31.33 -21.04
CA THR A 1067 25.43 31.09 -21.43
C THR A 1067 26.28 32.33 -21.21
N GLU A 1068 25.84 33.51 -21.68
CA GLU A 1068 26.61 34.74 -21.47
C GLU A 1068 26.60 35.22 -20.01
N LEU A 1069 25.52 35.01 -19.24
CA LEU A 1069 25.57 35.27 -17.80
C LEU A 1069 26.59 34.36 -17.08
N ILE A 1070 26.70 33.08 -17.47
CA ILE A 1070 27.72 32.16 -16.95
C ILE A 1070 29.13 32.64 -17.34
N ASN A 1071 29.34 33.06 -18.59
CA ASN A 1071 30.61 33.62 -19.06
C ASN A 1071 31.04 34.83 -18.21
N LEU A 1072 30.11 35.76 -17.93
CA LEU A 1072 30.34 36.93 -17.08
C LEU A 1072 30.63 36.55 -15.61
N PHE A 1073 29.95 35.53 -15.09
CA PHE A 1073 30.17 34.99 -13.75
C PHE A 1073 31.54 34.30 -13.59
N VAL A 1074 32.00 33.54 -14.60
CA VAL A 1074 33.34 32.94 -14.64
C VAL A 1074 34.42 34.01 -14.59
N LYS A 1075 34.24 35.07 -15.40
CA LYS A 1075 35.11 36.25 -15.42
C LYS A 1075 34.99 37.11 -14.15
N LYS A 1076 34.05 36.77 -13.25
CA LYS A 1076 33.64 37.53 -12.05
C LYS A 1076 33.43 39.03 -12.36
N THR A 1077 32.86 39.30 -13.54
CA THR A 1077 32.62 40.65 -14.07
C THR A 1077 31.82 41.45 -13.05
N GLN A 1078 32.28 42.67 -12.75
CA GLN A 1078 31.59 43.56 -11.81
C GLN A 1078 30.23 43.96 -12.38
N TRP A 1079 29.22 44.07 -11.51
CA TRP A 1079 27.84 44.35 -11.91
C TRP A 1079 27.69 45.54 -12.88
N GLN A 1080 28.44 46.62 -12.65
CA GLN A 1080 28.41 47.83 -13.49
C GLN A 1080 29.20 47.70 -14.80
N ASP A 1081 30.18 46.79 -14.85
CA ASP A 1081 31.19 46.66 -15.91
C ASP A 1081 30.76 45.68 -17.02
N GLY A 1082 29.45 45.51 -17.21
CA GLY A 1082 28.86 44.75 -18.32
C GLY A 1082 27.56 44.04 -17.93
N VAL A 1083 27.53 43.38 -16.77
CA VAL A 1083 26.44 42.46 -16.36
C VAL A 1083 25.08 43.15 -16.35
N LYS A 1084 24.97 44.32 -15.70
CA LYS A 1084 23.76 45.13 -15.69
C LYS A 1084 23.33 45.55 -17.10
N GLN A 1085 24.30 45.88 -17.95
CA GLN A 1085 24.05 46.42 -19.30
C GLN A 1085 23.50 45.31 -20.21
N PHE A 1086 24.06 44.10 -20.15
CA PHE A 1086 23.53 42.90 -20.79
C PHE A 1086 22.09 42.61 -20.34
N LEU A 1087 21.84 42.59 -19.03
CA LEU A 1087 20.50 42.32 -18.50
C LEU A 1087 19.46 43.40 -18.85
N GLU A 1088 19.82 44.68 -18.87
CA GLU A 1088 18.89 45.78 -19.21
C GLU A 1088 18.67 46.00 -20.72
N ASN A 1089 19.65 45.65 -21.57
CA ASN A 1089 19.64 45.94 -23.01
C ASN A 1089 19.40 44.72 -23.91
N GLU A 1090 19.57 43.49 -23.41
CA GLU A 1090 19.43 42.26 -24.21
C GLU A 1090 18.39 41.31 -23.59
N VAL A 1091 18.53 40.97 -22.31
CA VAL A 1091 17.63 40.00 -21.66
C VAL A 1091 16.27 40.61 -21.31
N PHE A 1092 16.24 41.62 -20.45
CA PHE A 1092 15.02 42.29 -19.97
C PHE A 1092 14.75 43.62 -20.71
N VAL A 1093 15.15 43.71 -21.98
CA VAL A 1093 14.97 44.91 -22.78
C VAL A 1093 13.51 45.15 -23.13
N LEU A 1094 13.01 46.35 -22.85
CA LEU A 1094 11.61 46.71 -23.06
C LEU A 1094 11.38 47.17 -24.50
N ASP A 1095 10.25 46.78 -25.08
CA ASP A 1095 9.84 47.25 -26.39
C ASP A 1095 9.43 48.74 -26.37
N ARG A 1096 9.60 49.45 -27.49
CA ARG A 1096 9.08 50.81 -27.68
C ARG A 1096 7.56 50.93 -27.49
N CYS A 1097 6.83 49.82 -27.63
CA CYS A 1097 5.40 49.69 -27.38
C CYS A 1097 5.11 48.83 -26.13
N ALA A 1098 6.04 48.71 -25.18
CA ALA A 1098 5.83 47.94 -23.96
C ALA A 1098 4.59 48.43 -23.20
N ARG A 1099 3.71 47.50 -22.85
CA ARG A 1099 2.42 47.75 -22.20
C ARG A 1099 2.48 47.37 -20.71
N PRO A 1100 1.60 47.96 -19.87
CA PRO A 1100 1.46 47.53 -18.47
C PRO A 1100 1.08 46.05 -18.35
N SER A 1101 1.52 45.40 -17.27
CA SER A 1101 1.36 43.96 -17.04
C SER A 1101 -0.09 43.48 -17.05
N ASP A 1102 -0.29 42.24 -17.52
CA ASP A 1102 -1.60 41.61 -17.62
C ASP A 1102 -1.56 40.08 -17.54
N HIS A 1103 -2.73 39.47 -17.32
CA HIS A 1103 -2.92 38.02 -17.31
C HIS A 1103 -3.15 37.40 -18.70
N PHE A 1104 -3.01 38.16 -19.79
CA PHE A 1104 -3.36 37.67 -21.12
C PHE A 1104 -2.16 36.99 -21.78
N THR A 1105 -2.09 35.65 -21.67
CA THR A 1105 -1.26 34.76 -22.53
C THR A 1105 -1.80 34.74 -23.98
N ASP A 1106 -1.99 35.93 -24.54
CA ASP A 1106 -2.55 36.17 -25.86
C ASP A 1106 -1.45 36.13 -26.91
N GLU A 1107 -1.42 35.00 -27.60
CA GLU A 1107 -0.55 34.76 -28.74
C GLU A 1107 -0.93 35.61 -29.97
N SER A 1108 -2.08 36.29 -30.02
CA SER A 1108 -2.56 37.01 -31.21
C SER A 1108 -1.60 38.11 -31.68
N VAL A 1109 -0.86 38.72 -30.74
CA VAL A 1109 0.08 39.83 -30.98
C VAL A 1109 1.40 39.35 -31.61
N VAL A 1110 1.70 38.04 -31.59
CA VAL A 1110 2.98 37.48 -32.09
C VAL A 1110 3.12 37.62 -33.62
N SER A 1111 2.01 37.67 -34.36
CA SER A 1111 2.01 37.81 -35.82
C SER A 1111 2.12 39.25 -36.35
N ASP A 1112 2.10 40.26 -35.47
CA ASP A 1112 2.31 41.66 -35.86
C ASP A 1112 3.79 41.90 -36.23
N SER A 1113 4.07 41.63 -37.50
CA SER A 1113 5.35 41.87 -38.17
C SER A 1113 5.92 43.27 -37.91
N TYR A 1114 7.24 43.44 -38.10
CA TYR A 1114 7.96 44.69 -37.81
C TYR A 1114 7.60 45.90 -38.71
N ASN A 1115 6.46 45.85 -39.42
CA ASN A 1115 5.92 46.93 -40.26
C ASN A 1115 5.38 48.09 -39.42
N TYR A 1116 6.27 49.04 -39.14
CA TYR A 1116 6.03 50.22 -38.33
C TYR A 1116 5.34 51.35 -39.12
N GLU A 1117 4.06 51.21 -39.49
CA GLU A 1117 3.29 52.36 -40.01
C GLU A 1117 1.74 52.39 -39.85
N GLU A 1118 0.99 51.27 -39.88
CA GLU A 1118 -0.48 51.35 -40.08
C GLU A 1118 -1.41 51.28 -38.84
N LYS A 1119 -1.03 50.64 -37.72
CA LYS A 1119 -2.00 50.28 -36.63
C LYS A 1119 -2.46 51.42 -35.69
N THR A 1120 -2.32 52.69 -36.05
CA THR A 1120 -2.74 53.84 -35.21
C THR A 1120 -4.24 54.17 -35.24
N GLN A 1121 -5.04 53.57 -36.14
CA GLN A 1121 -6.47 53.89 -36.28
C GLN A 1121 -7.41 53.01 -35.44
N GLU A 1122 -7.23 51.69 -35.41
CA GLU A 1122 -8.22 50.76 -34.78
C GLU A 1122 -8.31 50.89 -33.26
N PHE A 1123 -7.18 51.02 -32.56
CA PHE A 1123 -7.16 51.08 -31.08
C PHE A 1123 -7.97 52.26 -30.50
N ASN A 1124 -8.11 53.35 -31.28
CA ASN A 1124 -8.93 54.49 -30.89
C ASN A 1124 -10.44 54.22 -31.00
N TYR A 1125 -10.87 53.26 -31.82
CA TYR A 1125 -12.27 52.93 -32.06
C TYR A 1125 -12.84 52.06 -30.94
N GLU A 1126 -12.18 50.96 -30.58
CA GLU A 1126 -12.64 50.07 -29.50
C GLU A 1126 -12.57 50.71 -28.12
N ALA A 1127 -11.47 51.42 -27.82
CA ALA A 1127 -11.39 52.23 -26.60
C ALA A 1127 -12.44 53.36 -26.59
N GLY A 1128 -12.92 53.81 -27.75
CA GLY A 1128 -14.07 54.72 -27.87
C GLY A 1128 -15.40 54.03 -27.55
N LEU A 1129 -15.60 52.79 -28.01
CA LEU A 1129 -16.81 51.99 -27.79
C LEU A 1129 -16.94 51.56 -26.32
N GLN A 1130 -15.87 51.05 -25.70
CA GLN A 1130 -15.87 50.61 -24.30
C GLN A 1130 -16.17 51.77 -23.33
N ARG A 1131 -15.55 52.94 -23.53
CA ARG A 1131 -15.88 54.15 -22.73
C ARG A 1131 -17.34 54.60 -22.90
N LYS A 1132 -17.98 54.28 -24.03
CA LYS A 1132 -19.39 54.59 -24.28
C LYS A 1132 -20.33 53.61 -23.59
N LEU A 1133 -20.01 52.32 -23.57
CA LEU A 1133 -20.73 51.28 -22.82
C LEU A 1133 -20.67 51.54 -21.32
N ALA A 1134 -19.47 51.76 -20.76
CA ALA A 1134 -19.29 52.11 -19.35
C ALA A 1134 -20.07 53.39 -18.94
N SER A 1135 -20.21 54.36 -19.85
CA SER A 1135 -21.01 55.58 -19.60
C SER A 1135 -22.53 55.36 -19.58
N LEU A 1136 -23.02 54.23 -20.12
CA LEU A 1136 -24.43 53.85 -20.12
C LEU A 1136 -24.81 52.98 -18.91
N GLU A 1137 -23.85 52.23 -18.36
CA GLU A 1137 -24.04 51.39 -17.17
C GLU A 1137 -23.84 52.16 -15.86
N ALA A 1138 -23.04 53.24 -15.87
CA ALA A 1138 -22.65 53.99 -14.67
C ALA A 1138 -23.58 55.18 -14.30
N GLY A 1139 -24.86 55.18 -14.68
CA GLY A 1139 -25.80 56.26 -14.33
C GLY A 1139 -27.27 55.85 -14.28
N LEU A 1140 -28.09 56.25 -13.30
CA LEU A 1140 -27.88 57.14 -12.13
C LEU A 1140 -28.77 56.68 -10.93
N PRO A 1141 -28.64 57.24 -9.71
CA PRO A 1141 -28.77 56.47 -8.46
C PRO A 1141 -30.13 56.55 -7.76
N SER A 1142 -30.26 55.80 -6.67
CA SER A 1142 -31.38 55.82 -5.73
C SER A 1142 -31.16 56.79 -4.55
N SER A 1143 -32.07 57.75 -4.35
CA SER A 1143 -32.44 58.24 -3.00
C SER A 1143 -33.64 59.22 -2.97
N VAL A 1144 -34.70 58.80 -2.26
CA VAL A 1144 -35.53 59.60 -1.33
C VAL A 1144 -36.53 60.67 -1.89
N SER A 1145 -37.69 60.77 -1.18
CA SER A 1145 -38.66 61.89 -1.15
C SER A 1145 -39.82 62.01 -2.17
N ALA A 1146 -40.81 61.10 -2.01
CA ALA A 1146 -42.18 61.42 -1.57
C ALA A 1146 -43.23 62.17 -2.45
N LYS A 1147 -44.50 61.76 -2.20
CA LYS A 1147 -45.83 62.34 -2.58
C LYS A 1147 -46.28 62.20 -4.05
N GLY A 1148 -47.59 61.95 -4.24
CA GLY A 1148 -48.28 62.63 -5.35
C GLY A 1148 -49.29 61.92 -6.27
N ALA A 1149 -49.95 60.83 -5.85
CA ALA A 1149 -51.31 60.37 -6.25
C ALA A 1149 -51.94 60.62 -7.67
N LEU A 1150 -52.83 59.69 -8.06
CA LEU A 1150 -53.98 59.84 -9.00
C LEU A 1150 -53.77 59.81 -10.54
N ALA A 1151 -54.07 58.62 -11.08
CA ALA A 1151 -55.27 58.35 -11.92
C ALA A 1151 -55.20 58.32 -13.47
N ARG A 1152 -55.87 57.27 -14.00
CA ARG A 1152 -56.57 57.15 -15.31
C ARG A 1152 -55.69 57.28 -16.59
N SER A 1153 -55.56 56.23 -17.42
CA SER A 1153 -56.56 55.69 -18.39
C SER A 1153 -56.94 56.70 -19.50
N SER A 1154 -57.03 56.37 -20.80
CA SER A 1154 -57.36 55.07 -21.41
C SER A 1154 -57.25 55.07 -22.96
N ARG A 1155 -57.19 53.87 -23.59
CA ARG A 1155 -57.74 53.54 -24.96
C ARG A 1155 -57.01 54.20 -26.18
N VAL A 1156 -57.09 53.75 -27.45
CA VAL A 1156 -57.75 52.62 -28.19
C VAL A 1156 -56.96 52.37 -29.53
N ILE A 1157 -56.61 51.14 -29.96
CA ILE A 1157 -57.23 50.25 -31.01
C ILE A 1157 -57.42 50.91 -32.40
N PRO A 1158 -57.28 50.23 -33.60
CA PRO A 1158 -56.87 48.86 -34.02
C PRO A 1158 -55.64 48.84 -34.99
N GLY A 1159 -55.18 47.75 -35.64
CA GLY A 1159 -55.47 46.30 -35.53
C GLY A 1159 -55.70 45.56 -36.88
N VAL A 1160 -55.51 44.21 -36.88
CA VAL A 1160 -55.92 43.21 -37.91
C VAL A 1160 -55.09 43.22 -39.22
N ALA A 1161 -54.67 42.12 -39.87
CA ALA A 1161 -55.05 40.68 -39.87
C ALA A 1161 -53.80 39.75 -39.80
N MET A 1162 -53.65 38.63 -40.55
CA MET A 1162 -54.15 37.23 -40.42
C MET A 1162 -53.25 36.32 -41.31
N ALA A 1163 -53.19 34.97 -41.30
CA ALA A 1163 -53.61 33.85 -40.43
C ALA A 1163 -52.94 32.55 -41.00
N GLY A 1164 -52.86 31.38 -40.34
CA GLY A 1164 -53.25 31.00 -38.98
C GLY A 1164 -53.34 29.46 -38.77
N LEU A 1165 -53.86 29.07 -37.59
CA LEU A 1165 -54.35 27.73 -37.16
C LEU A 1165 -53.33 26.57 -36.90
N LEU A 1166 -53.68 25.53 -36.13
CA LEU A 1166 -53.92 25.43 -34.65
C LEU A 1166 -54.19 23.96 -34.21
N LEU A 1167 -54.44 23.76 -32.90
CA LEU A 1167 -54.84 22.53 -32.16
C LEU A 1167 -53.70 21.51 -31.88
N SER A 1168 -53.34 21.11 -30.64
CA SER A 1168 -54.03 20.71 -29.38
C SER A 1168 -54.46 19.23 -29.37
N ALA A 1169 -53.80 18.28 -28.70
CA ALA A 1169 -53.62 18.07 -27.23
C ALA A 1169 -54.88 17.57 -26.49
N LEU A 1170 -54.83 16.35 -25.91
CA LEU A 1170 -55.36 16.01 -24.57
C LEU A 1170 -55.08 14.54 -24.11
N LEU A 1171 -54.66 14.39 -22.84
CA LEU A 1171 -54.99 13.40 -21.79
C LEU A 1171 -55.17 11.85 -22.03
N PHE A 1172 -54.63 11.10 -21.03
CA PHE A 1172 -55.22 9.96 -20.26
C PHE A 1172 -54.88 8.46 -20.48
N THR A 1173 -54.24 7.90 -19.43
CA THR A 1173 -54.47 6.60 -18.73
C THR A 1173 -54.47 5.24 -19.44
N LEU A 1174 -53.53 4.39 -19.01
CA LEU A 1174 -53.72 3.03 -18.46
C LEU A 1174 -54.98 2.22 -18.86
N LEU A 1175 -54.80 1.11 -19.58
CA LEU A 1175 -55.04 -0.27 -19.09
C LEU A 1175 -54.56 -1.36 -20.09
N THR A 1176 -54.15 -2.53 -19.57
CA THR A 1176 -54.27 -3.95 -20.07
C THR A 1176 -54.56 -4.29 -21.56
N MET A 1177 -54.19 -5.43 -22.16
CA MET A 1177 -53.45 -6.67 -21.78
C MET A 1177 -53.08 -7.41 -23.10
N SER A 1178 -51.93 -8.07 -23.24
CA SER A 1178 -51.65 -9.49 -22.93
C SER A 1178 -52.61 -10.56 -23.52
N MET A 1179 -52.13 -11.26 -24.56
CA MET A 1179 -52.27 -12.73 -24.74
C MET A 1179 -50.85 -13.24 -25.13
N SER A 1180 -50.24 -14.28 -24.55
CA SER A 1180 -50.66 -15.64 -24.15
C SER A 1180 -50.87 -16.58 -25.37
N MET A 1181 -50.67 -17.91 -25.34
CA MET A 1181 -50.75 -18.96 -24.29
C MET A 1181 -50.13 -20.28 -24.87
N ARG A 1182 -49.46 -21.25 -24.22
CA ARG A 1182 -48.84 -21.56 -22.89
C ARG A 1182 -47.63 -22.53 -23.12
N GLY A 1183 -46.86 -23.13 -22.17
CA GLY A 1183 -47.15 -24.14 -21.12
C GLY A 1183 -47.29 -25.58 -21.70
N PHE A 1184 -47.03 -26.70 -20.98
CA PHE A 1184 -46.53 -26.94 -19.62
C PHE A 1184 -46.19 -28.46 -19.46
N MET A 1185 -45.36 -28.84 -18.47
CA MET A 1185 -45.09 -30.24 -17.99
C MET A 1185 -44.39 -31.23 -18.95
N CYS A 1186 -43.27 -31.80 -18.52
CA CYS A 1186 -43.30 -33.07 -17.78
C CYS A 1186 -42.20 -33.08 -16.71
#